data_AF-U4TPA0-F1
#
_entry.id   AF-U4TPA0-F1
#
_cell.length_a   1.000
_cell.length_b   1.000
_cell.length_c   1.000
_cell.angle_alpha   90.00
_cell.angle_beta   90.00
_cell.angle_gamma   90.00
#
_symmetry.space_group_name_H-M   'P 1'
#
loop_
_entity.id
_entity.type
_entity.pdbx_description
1 polymer ?
#
loop_
_entity_poly.entity_id
_entity_poly.type
_entity_poly.pdbx_seq_one_letter_code
_entity_poly.pdbx_strand_id
1 'polypeptide(L)'
;MNAQDELNQIEATLHQLAQERERATQHMGSQADQLQRAADKFEQTLQAASEKIDDQLDRLNKLADANQQAGAGLSDDIAGDQQAIDEPPDFDGQITALQDKIDDINRTTIPDQQQALQPLLNEQKDQRHQQALLQDKLKDIVAQENEIAIKIRKAKNLHDMIAITADEQGNIDDLRNEREDLTGQIDDIKATLQDGQADINDVNKQIEAARDQIKTWDTQRGQLEEAKRRRPAQVARLKSHIAQLEKRQEELSKMADAIDRQRQKAQDTQNTLSAQMAAIQPLLNVLSKDVAGMDTLDSTKTKPVSPAAAVSSRPAASKPAPSRYHRAPVIPLPSTPVPAAPTSNDATARPSRQVTPPAVPVTGQRPAAIVFPMLPKDPAHITMFRAVVNHLLQAGEHQFRLYTTAYEEEDQNRLKRLLDGLHIEVSALTWTNMYTALRQTDRPAAAPAQLNLQPDWHTQPTPDNSTVEYLDSHNQLMARVQYRTTGQVRLVTYFNPGEAERRDFWDLAGHIAVTQSINTATGHVTNENFYRTDGTVVLIKEYSEGGEHIHVLDEQRNVVQELDSDAALAAWWLGENLPADSNVIAEANAGLMLSTALQERSDLQLVPILTAATAPRLWAEILGGQLTIPAAYVSDANLLAAAQTTLPGIDVSTL
;
A
#
# COMPACT_ATOMS: atom_id res chain seq x y z
N MET A 1 -35.21 -10.59 -23.32
CA MET A 1 -36.33 -11.49 -22.97
C MET A 1 -36.43 -11.53 -21.46
N ASN A 2 -37.64 -11.44 -20.92
CA ASN A 2 -37.86 -11.33 -19.48
C ASN A 2 -37.66 -12.72 -18.84
N ALA A 3 -36.80 -12.84 -17.85
CA ALA A 3 -36.49 -14.13 -17.19
C ALA A 3 -37.75 -14.81 -16.63
N GLN A 4 -38.78 -14.03 -16.30
CA GLN A 4 -40.07 -14.54 -15.84
C GLN A 4 -40.85 -15.29 -16.92
N ASP A 5 -40.75 -14.85 -18.18
CA ASP A 5 -41.46 -15.49 -19.29
C ASP A 5 -40.82 -16.85 -19.64
N GLU A 6 -39.50 -16.96 -19.54
CA GLU A 6 -38.78 -18.23 -19.71
C GLU A 6 -39.09 -19.21 -18.56
N LEU A 7 -39.24 -18.71 -17.33
CA LEU A 7 -39.58 -19.54 -16.16
C LEU A 7 -40.99 -20.12 -16.28
N ASN A 8 -41.96 -19.31 -16.72
CA ASN A 8 -43.33 -19.76 -16.97
C ASN A 8 -43.40 -20.80 -18.10
N GLN A 9 -42.54 -20.66 -19.13
CA GLN A 9 -42.48 -21.60 -20.24
C GLN A 9 -41.85 -22.94 -19.86
N ILE A 10 -40.85 -22.92 -18.96
CA ILE A 10 -40.24 -24.12 -18.37
C ILE A 10 -41.25 -24.87 -17.50
N GLU A 11 -42.02 -24.15 -16.68
CA GLU A 11 -43.00 -24.75 -15.76
C GLU A 11 -44.16 -25.42 -16.53
N ALA A 12 -44.64 -24.80 -17.61
CA ALA A 12 -45.62 -25.40 -18.51
C ALA A 12 -45.13 -26.70 -19.18
N THR A 13 -43.86 -26.73 -19.59
CA THR A 13 -43.24 -27.89 -20.25
C THR A 13 -43.07 -29.06 -19.27
N LEU A 14 -42.64 -28.78 -18.03
CA LEU A 14 -42.54 -29.78 -16.96
C LEU A 14 -43.90 -30.41 -16.62
N HIS A 15 -44.96 -29.60 -16.59
CA HIS A 15 -46.29 -30.11 -16.28
C HIS A 15 -46.83 -31.02 -17.40
N GLN A 16 -46.53 -30.71 -18.66
CA GLN A 16 -46.89 -31.55 -19.80
C GLN A 16 -46.15 -32.90 -19.78
N LEU A 17 -44.85 -32.90 -19.49
CA LEU A 17 -44.04 -34.12 -19.38
C LEU A 17 -44.50 -35.04 -18.24
N ALA A 18 -44.91 -34.45 -17.11
CA ALA A 18 -45.46 -35.21 -15.98
C ALA A 18 -46.76 -35.93 -16.36
N GLN A 19 -47.67 -35.27 -17.10
CA GLN A 19 -48.91 -35.88 -17.56
C GLN A 19 -48.67 -37.01 -18.58
N GLU A 20 -47.69 -36.86 -19.47
CA GLU A 20 -47.34 -37.91 -20.44
C GLU A 20 -46.75 -39.14 -19.75
N ARG A 21 -45.90 -38.95 -18.72
CA ARG A 21 -45.37 -40.03 -17.90
C ARG A 21 -46.46 -40.79 -17.16
N GLU A 22 -47.45 -40.09 -16.59
CA GLU A 22 -48.57 -40.70 -15.88
C GLU A 22 -49.43 -41.54 -16.82
N ARG A 23 -49.76 -41.03 -18.01
CA ARG A 23 -50.50 -41.77 -19.05
C ARG A 23 -49.76 -43.01 -19.53
N ALA A 24 -48.45 -42.91 -19.74
CA ALA A 24 -47.62 -44.06 -20.11
C ALA A 24 -47.61 -45.14 -19.01
N THR A 25 -47.55 -44.72 -17.74
CA THR A 25 -47.58 -45.64 -16.59
C THR A 25 -48.93 -46.35 -16.45
N GLN A 26 -50.03 -45.64 -16.64
CA GLN A 26 -51.38 -46.21 -16.63
C GLN A 26 -51.60 -47.20 -17.77
N HIS A 27 -51.06 -46.91 -18.97
CA HIS A 27 -51.17 -47.80 -20.13
C HIS A 27 -50.34 -49.08 -19.97
N MET A 28 -49.18 -49.02 -19.32
CA MET A 28 -48.39 -50.22 -19.00
C MET A 28 -49.08 -51.08 -17.92
N GLY A 29 -49.70 -50.45 -16.93
CA GLY A 29 -50.47 -51.15 -15.89
C GLY A 29 -51.65 -51.95 -16.47
N SER A 30 -52.43 -51.33 -17.38
CA SER A 30 -53.56 -52.01 -18.01
C SER A 30 -53.14 -53.16 -18.93
N GLN A 31 -51.96 -53.08 -19.55
CA GLN A 31 -51.39 -54.17 -20.36
C GLN A 31 -50.87 -55.34 -19.52
N ALA A 32 -50.27 -55.08 -18.35
CA ALA A 32 -49.89 -56.12 -17.41
C ALA A 32 -51.12 -56.92 -16.93
N ASP A 33 -52.24 -56.23 -16.65
CA ASP A 33 -53.50 -56.87 -16.27
C ASP A 33 -54.15 -57.67 -17.41
N GLN A 34 -53.90 -57.32 -18.67
CA GLN A 34 -54.38 -58.08 -19.83
C GLN A 34 -53.54 -59.34 -20.07
N LEU A 35 -52.22 -59.26 -19.93
CA LEU A 35 -51.30 -60.41 -20.01
C LEU A 35 -51.55 -61.41 -18.89
N GLN A 36 -51.77 -60.94 -17.66
CA GLN A 36 -52.12 -61.81 -16.54
C GLN A 36 -53.43 -62.57 -16.80
N ARG A 37 -54.48 -61.87 -17.27
CA ARG A 37 -55.75 -62.51 -17.63
C ARG A 37 -55.64 -63.51 -18.77
N ALA A 38 -54.75 -63.26 -19.74
CA ALA A 38 -54.47 -64.21 -20.81
C ALA A 38 -53.73 -65.45 -20.31
N ALA A 39 -52.77 -65.28 -19.38
CA ALA A 39 -52.05 -66.36 -18.73
C ALA A 39 -53.01 -67.23 -17.89
N ASP A 40 -53.86 -66.62 -17.06
CA ASP A 40 -54.83 -67.33 -16.24
C ASP A 40 -55.82 -68.15 -17.10
N LYS A 41 -56.24 -67.60 -18.25
CA LYS A 41 -57.12 -68.29 -19.20
C LYS A 41 -56.43 -69.46 -19.90
N PHE A 42 -55.14 -69.32 -20.21
CA PHE A 42 -54.34 -70.40 -20.77
C PHE A 42 -54.17 -71.53 -19.75
N GLU A 43 -53.91 -71.20 -18.49
CA GLU A 43 -53.79 -72.15 -17.38
C GLU A 43 -55.10 -72.91 -17.13
N GLN A 44 -56.25 -72.23 -17.15
CA GLN A 44 -57.56 -72.88 -17.11
C GLN A 44 -57.78 -73.86 -18.27
N THR A 45 -57.31 -73.52 -19.46
CA THR A 45 -57.48 -74.37 -20.64
C THR A 45 -56.61 -75.63 -20.53
N LEU A 46 -55.39 -75.51 -20.00
CA LEU A 46 -54.53 -76.66 -19.70
C LEU A 46 -55.14 -77.57 -18.63
N GLN A 47 -55.72 -76.99 -17.59
CA GLN A 47 -56.35 -77.75 -16.52
C GLN A 47 -57.56 -78.55 -17.02
N ALA A 48 -58.43 -77.92 -17.83
CA ALA A 48 -59.57 -78.61 -18.45
C ALA A 48 -59.15 -79.71 -19.44
N ALA A 49 -58.00 -79.57 -20.10
CA ALA A 49 -57.44 -80.62 -20.95
C ALA A 49 -56.90 -81.79 -20.12
N SER A 50 -56.24 -81.52 -19.00
CA SER A 50 -55.75 -82.54 -18.07
C SER A 50 -56.89 -83.38 -17.48
N GLU A 51 -57.96 -82.73 -17.01
CA GLU A 51 -59.13 -83.42 -16.43
C GLU A 51 -59.78 -84.37 -17.44
N LYS A 52 -59.85 -84.00 -18.72
CA LYS A 52 -60.37 -84.87 -19.78
C LYS A 52 -59.47 -86.09 -20.03
N ILE A 53 -58.16 -85.94 -19.90
CA ILE A 53 -57.21 -87.05 -20.03
C ILE A 53 -57.37 -88.01 -18.85
N ASP A 54 -57.53 -87.48 -17.63
CA ASP A 54 -57.76 -88.29 -16.43
C ASP A 54 -59.08 -89.08 -16.53
N ASP A 55 -60.16 -88.45 -17.01
CA ASP A 55 -61.43 -89.15 -17.28
C ASP A 55 -61.28 -90.29 -18.31
N GLN A 56 -60.44 -90.10 -19.33
CA GLN A 56 -60.16 -91.13 -20.32
C GLN A 56 -59.33 -92.28 -19.74
N LEU A 57 -58.33 -91.97 -18.91
CA LEU A 57 -57.54 -92.97 -18.19
C LEU A 57 -58.41 -93.77 -17.21
N ASP A 58 -59.33 -93.12 -16.51
CA ASP A 58 -60.24 -93.78 -15.56
C ASP A 58 -61.22 -94.73 -16.29
N ARG A 59 -61.69 -94.34 -17.50
CA ARG A 59 -62.46 -95.23 -18.38
C ARG A 59 -61.64 -96.43 -18.84
N LEU A 60 -60.38 -96.23 -19.21
CA LEU A 60 -59.49 -97.32 -19.63
C LEU A 60 -59.20 -98.28 -18.48
N ASN A 61 -58.99 -97.78 -17.27
CA ASN A 61 -58.81 -98.61 -16.08
C ASN A 61 -60.08 -99.41 -15.74
N LYS A 62 -61.27 -98.80 -15.82
CA LYS A 62 -62.55 -99.53 -15.65
C LYS A 62 -62.76 -100.62 -16.69
N LEU A 63 -62.35 -100.38 -17.94
CA LEU A 63 -62.36 -101.40 -18.99
C LEU A 63 -61.37 -102.53 -18.70
N ALA A 64 -60.18 -102.21 -18.19
CA ALA A 64 -59.18 -103.20 -17.78
C ALA A 64 -59.65 -104.04 -16.59
N ASP A 65 -60.27 -103.42 -15.58
CA ASP A 65 -60.83 -104.10 -14.41
C ASP A 65 -62.02 -105.00 -14.78
N ALA A 66 -62.90 -104.55 -15.69
CA ALA A 66 -63.98 -105.38 -16.22
C ALA A 66 -63.43 -106.60 -17.00
N ASN A 67 -62.31 -106.45 -17.70
CA ASN A 67 -61.65 -107.53 -18.43
C ASN A 67 -60.95 -108.52 -17.48
N GLN A 68 -60.40 -108.03 -16.35
CA GLN A 68 -59.85 -108.89 -15.30
C GLN A 68 -60.93 -109.63 -14.50
N GLN A 69 -62.09 -109.01 -14.25
CA GLN A 69 -63.23 -109.67 -13.61
C GLN A 69 -63.88 -110.72 -14.51
N ALA A 70 -63.91 -110.52 -15.82
CA ALA A 70 -64.31 -111.54 -16.79
C ALA A 70 -63.29 -112.71 -16.90
N GLY A 71 -62.01 -112.47 -16.60
CA GLY A 71 -60.95 -113.49 -16.62
C GLY A 71 -60.79 -114.31 -15.33
N ALA A 72 -61.38 -113.88 -14.20
CA ALA A 72 -61.16 -114.48 -12.89
C ALA A 72 -62.36 -115.26 -12.30
N GLY A 73 -63.47 -115.38 -13.03
CA GLY A 73 -64.64 -116.12 -12.58
C GLY A 73 -65.41 -116.73 -13.73
N LEU A 74 -64.93 -117.86 -14.26
CA LEU A 74 -65.70 -118.84 -15.05
C LEU A 74 -64.91 -120.17 -15.14
N SER A 75 -64.56 -120.72 -13.98
CA SER A 75 -64.55 -122.18 -13.79
C SER A 75 -65.88 -122.52 -13.11
N ASP A 76 -66.61 -123.45 -13.71
CA ASP A 76 -67.92 -123.97 -13.27
C ASP A 76 -69.13 -123.08 -13.57
N ASP A 77 -69.50 -123.01 -14.85
CA ASP A 77 -70.85 -123.42 -15.29
C ASP A 77 -70.93 -123.42 -16.83
N ILE A 78 -70.63 -124.58 -17.41
CA ILE A 78 -70.90 -124.91 -18.81
C ILE A 78 -72.32 -125.48 -18.86
N ALA A 79 -73.31 -124.66 -19.21
CA ALA A 79 -74.49 -125.02 -20.03
C ALA A 79 -75.57 -123.94 -19.96
N GLY A 80 -75.48 -122.93 -20.84
CA GLY A 80 -76.57 -122.01 -21.10
C GLY A 80 -76.10 -120.60 -21.39
N ASP A 81 -75.66 -120.36 -22.63
CA ASP A 81 -75.87 -119.11 -23.39
C ASP A 81 -74.93 -119.06 -24.60
N GLN A 82 -75.15 -120.02 -25.50
CA GLN A 82 -74.60 -120.06 -26.85
C GLN A 82 -75.30 -119.00 -27.73
N GLN A 83 -75.23 -117.72 -27.36
CA GLN A 83 -75.83 -116.63 -28.16
C GLN A 83 -75.15 -115.25 -28.00
N ALA A 84 -73.88 -115.21 -27.55
CA ALA A 84 -73.07 -113.97 -27.51
C ALA A 84 -71.66 -114.13 -28.12
N ILE A 85 -71.44 -115.18 -28.92
CA ILE A 85 -70.21 -115.38 -29.69
C ILE A 85 -70.57 -115.27 -31.17
N ASP A 86 -70.76 -114.04 -31.67
CA ASP A 86 -70.74 -113.77 -33.12
C ASP A 86 -70.42 -112.31 -33.50
N GLU A 87 -70.09 -111.42 -32.56
CA GLU A 87 -69.52 -110.10 -32.90
C GLU A 87 -68.25 -109.84 -32.06
N PRO A 88 -67.03 -110.09 -32.59
CA PRO A 88 -65.81 -109.61 -31.95
C PRO A 88 -65.85 -108.07 -31.86
N PRO A 89 -65.26 -107.46 -30.81
CA PRO A 89 -65.17 -106.00 -30.74
C PRO A 89 -64.46 -105.48 -32.00
N ASP A 90 -65.09 -104.52 -32.68
CA ASP A 90 -64.57 -103.91 -33.90
C ASP A 90 -63.35 -103.00 -33.59
N PHE A 91 -62.22 -103.64 -33.28
CA PHE A 91 -60.96 -102.97 -33.00
C PHE A 91 -60.42 -102.26 -34.24
N ASP A 92 -60.67 -102.79 -35.43
CA ASP A 92 -60.26 -102.17 -36.69
C ASP A 92 -61.06 -100.88 -36.96
N GLY A 93 -62.36 -100.88 -36.68
CA GLY A 93 -63.19 -99.67 -36.72
C GLY A 93 -62.78 -98.63 -35.68
N GLN A 94 -62.37 -99.04 -34.47
CA GLN A 94 -61.85 -98.13 -33.45
C GLN A 94 -60.47 -97.55 -33.80
N ILE A 95 -59.57 -98.36 -34.39
CA ILE A 95 -58.27 -97.90 -34.88
C ILE A 95 -58.45 -96.92 -36.03
N THR A 96 -59.35 -97.22 -36.96
CA THR A 96 -59.68 -96.34 -38.09
C THR A 96 -60.28 -95.03 -37.59
N ALA A 97 -61.20 -95.08 -36.62
CA ALA A 97 -61.79 -93.88 -36.03
C ALA A 97 -60.76 -93.03 -35.26
N LEU A 98 -59.75 -93.64 -34.64
CA LEU A 98 -58.65 -92.92 -33.99
C LEU A 98 -57.69 -92.30 -35.02
N GLN A 99 -57.40 -93.01 -36.12
CA GLN A 99 -56.57 -92.51 -37.21
C GLN A 99 -57.24 -91.33 -37.92
N ASP A 100 -58.54 -91.42 -38.21
CA ASP A 100 -59.33 -90.32 -38.77
C ASP A 100 -59.32 -89.10 -37.85
N LYS A 101 -59.33 -89.31 -36.52
CA LYS A 101 -59.26 -88.23 -35.54
C LYS A 101 -57.87 -87.59 -35.46
N ILE A 102 -56.81 -88.40 -35.55
CA ILE A 102 -55.43 -87.92 -35.60
C ILE A 102 -55.20 -87.13 -36.89
N ASP A 103 -55.72 -87.62 -38.00
CA ASP A 103 -55.62 -86.96 -39.30
C ASP A 103 -56.42 -85.65 -39.31
N ASP A 104 -57.61 -85.61 -38.71
CA ASP A 104 -58.36 -84.37 -38.52
C ASP A 104 -57.57 -83.37 -37.65
N ILE A 105 -57.05 -83.80 -36.49
CA ILE A 105 -56.23 -82.92 -35.63
C ILE A 105 -55.01 -82.37 -36.37
N ASN A 106 -54.29 -83.20 -37.13
CA ASN A 106 -53.11 -82.80 -37.87
C ASN A 106 -53.42 -81.91 -39.08
N ARG A 107 -54.57 -82.12 -39.72
CA ARG A 107 -54.91 -81.45 -40.97
C ARG A 107 -55.76 -80.19 -40.78
N THR A 108 -56.53 -80.11 -39.70
CA THR A 108 -57.42 -78.97 -39.42
C THR A 108 -57.00 -78.26 -38.14
N THR A 109 -56.97 -78.95 -37.00
CA THR A 109 -56.84 -78.31 -35.69
C THR A 109 -55.47 -77.64 -35.49
N ILE A 110 -54.37 -78.32 -35.81
CA ILE A 110 -53.01 -77.76 -35.65
C ILE A 110 -52.78 -76.57 -36.60
N PRO A 111 -53.08 -76.66 -37.92
CA PRO A 111 -52.97 -75.52 -38.82
C PRO A 111 -53.85 -74.33 -38.42
N ASP A 112 -55.08 -74.56 -37.96
CA ASP A 112 -55.99 -73.50 -37.52
C ASP A 112 -55.46 -72.79 -36.28
N GLN A 113 -54.89 -73.54 -35.32
CA GLN A 113 -54.21 -72.97 -34.15
C GLN A 113 -52.95 -72.18 -34.54
N GLN A 114 -52.15 -72.67 -35.50
CA GLN A 114 -50.99 -71.93 -36.02
C GLN A 114 -51.42 -70.64 -36.73
N GLN A 115 -52.49 -70.66 -37.52
CA GLN A 115 -53.06 -69.45 -38.12
C GLN A 115 -53.59 -68.48 -37.07
N ALA A 116 -54.20 -68.96 -35.98
CA ALA A 116 -54.69 -68.13 -34.89
C ALA A 116 -53.56 -67.50 -34.06
N LEU A 117 -52.39 -68.14 -33.97
CA LEU A 117 -51.20 -67.61 -33.27
C LEU A 117 -50.43 -66.57 -34.10
N GLN A 118 -50.53 -66.62 -35.43
CA GLN A 118 -49.83 -65.69 -36.31
C GLN A 118 -50.17 -64.20 -36.09
N PRO A 119 -51.44 -63.78 -35.92
CA PRO A 119 -51.75 -62.38 -35.61
C PRO A 119 -51.22 -61.95 -34.23
N LEU A 120 -51.25 -62.84 -33.22
CA LEU A 120 -50.69 -62.54 -31.88
C LEU A 120 -49.17 -62.34 -31.92
N LEU A 121 -48.46 -63.09 -32.76
CA LEU A 121 -47.02 -62.93 -32.94
C LEU A 121 -46.68 -61.61 -33.64
N ASN A 122 -47.48 -61.20 -34.63
CA ASN A 122 -47.33 -59.90 -35.28
C ASN A 122 -47.64 -58.75 -34.31
N GLU A 123 -48.69 -58.88 -33.51
CA GLU A 123 -49.03 -57.91 -32.47
C GLU A 123 -47.92 -57.78 -31.42
N GLN A 124 -47.32 -58.89 -30.98
CA GLN A 124 -46.16 -58.86 -30.09
C GLN A 124 -44.96 -58.13 -30.73
N LYS A 125 -44.72 -58.32 -32.03
CA LYS A 125 -43.63 -57.65 -32.75
C LYS A 125 -43.87 -56.15 -32.85
N ASP A 126 -45.09 -55.73 -33.13
CA ASP A 126 -45.48 -54.32 -33.18
C ASP A 126 -45.37 -53.67 -31.79
N GLN A 127 -45.75 -54.37 -30.74
CA GLN A 127 -45.57 -53.92 -29.35
C GLN A 127 -44.10 -53.74 -28.99
N ARG A 128 -43.21 -54.65 -29.38
CA ARG A 128 -41.75 -54.49 -29.17
C ARG A 128 -41.22 -53.25 -29.90
N HIS A 129 -41.74 -52.97 -31.10
CA HIS A 129 -41.37 -51.77 -31.83
C HIS A 129 -41.86 -50.50 -31.13
N GLN A 130 -43.10 -50.50 -30.62
CA GLN A 130 -43.63 -49.40 -29.82
C GLN A 130 -42.85 -49.18 -28.52
N GLN A 131 -42.43 -50.25 -27.85
CA GLN A 131 -41.61 -50.17 -26.64
C GLN A 131 -40.25 -49.52 -26.93
N ALA A 132 -39.60 -49.90 -28.03
CA ALA A 132 -38.34 -49.28 -28.45
C ALA A 132 -38.52 -47.77 -28.74
N LEU A 133 -39.62 -47.39 -29.40
CA LEU A 133 -39.94 -45.99 -29.67
C LEU A 133 -40.18 -45.19 -28.38
N LEU A 134 -40.86 -45.79 -27.40
CA LEU A 134 -41.10 -45.16 -26.10
C LEU A 134 -39.81 -45.01 -25.28
N GLN A 135 -38.89 -45.98 -25.36
CA GLN A 135 -37.58 -45.89 -24.71
C GLN A 135 -36.72 -44.77 -25.31
N ASP A 136 -36.76 -44.60 -26.63
CA ASP A 136 -36.05 -43.52 -27.32
C ASP A 136 -36.61 -42.14 -26.93
N LYS A 137 -37.94 -42.01 -26.91
CA LYS A 137 -38.61 -40.80 -26.40
C LYS A 137 -38.26 -40.48 -24.94
N LEU A 138 -38.18 -41.50 -24.08
CA LEU A 138 -37.79 -41.30 -22.68
C LEU A 138 -36.35 -40.78 -22.56
N LYS A 139 -35.44 -41.27 -23.41
CA LYS A 139 -34.05 -40.81 -23.46
C LYS A 139 -33.95 -39.33 -23.86
N ASP A 140 -34.74 -38.91 -24.83
CA ASP A 140 -34.81 -37.50 -25.25
C ASP A 140 -35.37 -36.59 -24.15
N ILE A 141 -36.41 -37.05 -23.43
CA ILE A 141 -36.97 -36.32 -22.28
C ILE A 141 -35.92 -36.12 -21.18
N VAL A 142 -35.16 -37.17 -20.84
CA VAL A 142 -34.08 -37.07 -19.83
C VAL A 142 -32.98 -36.10 -20.27
N ALA A 143 -32.66 -36.03 -21.56
CA ALA A 143 -31.72 -35.06 -22.10
C ALA A 143 -32.24 -33.61 -21.95
N GLN A 144 -33.53 -33.39 -22.24
CA GLN A 144 -34.16 -32.08 -22.08
C GLN A 144 -34.25 -31.64 -20.61
N GLU A 145 -34.57 -32.54 -19.69
CA GLU A 145 -34.56 -32.26 -18.23
C GLU A 145 -33.18 -31.79 -17.75
N ASN A 146 -32.11 -32.43 -18.21
CA ASN A 146 -30.74 -32.03 -17.89
C ASN A 146 -30.40 -30.64 -18.46
N GLU A 147 -30.83 -30.33 -19.68
CA GLU A 147 -30.63 -29.00 -20.28
C GLU A 147 -31.36 -27.91 -19.49
N ILE A 148 -32.61 -28.17 -19.08
CA ILE A 148 -33.40 -27.26 -18.24
C ILE A 148 -32.73 -27.06 -16.87
N ALA A 149 -32.24 -28.13 -16.22
CA ALA A 149 -31.54 -28.04 -14.95
C ALA A 149 -30.27 -27.17 -15.05
N ILE A 150 -29.53 -27.26 -16.16
CA ILE A 150 -28.38 -26.39 -16.45
C ILE A 150 -28.83 -24.93 -16.61
N LYS A 151 -29.93 -24.67 -17.33
CA LYS A 151 -30.49 -23.32 -17.49
C LYS A 151 -30.94 -22.72 -16.15
N ILE A 152 -31.59 -23.50 -15.28
CA ILE A 152 -31.98 -23.08 -13.93
C ILE A 152 -30.75 -22.73 -13.07
N ARG A 153 -29.69 -23.55 -13.10
CA ARG A 153 -28.44 -23.23 -12.38
C ARG A 153 -27.79 -21.95 -12.88
N LYS A 154 -27.76 -21.73 -14.21
CA LYS A 154 -27.25 -20.48 -14.80
C LYS A 154 -28.09 -19.26 -14.39
N ALA A 155 -29.41 -19.39 -14.35
CA ALA A 155 -30.30 -18.30 -13.92
C ALA A 155 -30.13 -17.96 -12.43
N LYS A 156 -29.90 -18.96 -11.56
CA LYS A 156 -29.61 -18.75 -10.14
C LYS A 156 -28.29 -17.99 -9.93
N ASN A 157 -27.22 -18.41 -10.61
CA ASN A 157 -25.93 -17.70 -10.54
C ASN A 157 -26.03 -16.25 -11.04
N LEU A 158 -26.86 -15.97 -12.04
CA LEU A 158 -27.09 -14.60 -12.52
C LEU A 158 -27.81 -13.75 -11.47
N HIS A 159 -28.79 -14.31 -10.74
CA HIS A 159 -29.48 -13.62 -9.65
C HIS A 159 -28.54 -13.27 -8.50
N ASP A 160 -27.67 -14.22 -8.12
CA ASP A 160 -26.64 -14.00 -7.10
C ASP A 160 -25.62 -12.94 -7.54
N MET A 161 -25.21 -12.95 -8.82
CA MET A 161 -24.36 -11.88 -9.38
C MET A 161 -25.04 -10.51 -9.40
N ILE A 162 -26.35 -10.44 -9.68
CA ILE A 162 -27.10 -9.17 -9.62
C ILE A 162 -27.16 -8.64 -8.18
N ALA A 163 -27.36 -9.51 -7.19
CA ALA A 163 -27.37 -9.12 -5.78
C ALA A 163 -25.99 -8.59 -5.34
N ILE A 164 -24.91 -9.31 -5.68
CA ILE A 164 -23.53 -8.86 -5.40
C ILE A 164 -23.25 -7.53 -6.10
N THR A 165 -23.66 -7.36 -7.35
CA THR A 165 -23.47 -6.10 -8.10
C THR A 165 -24.22 -4.94 -7.44
N ALA A 166 -25.41 -5.18 -6.89
CA ALA A 166 -26.18 -4.15 -6.18
C ALA A 166 -25.52 -3.74 -4.86
N ASP A 167 -25.01 -4.70 -4.10
CA ASP A 167 -24.27 -4.46 -2.86
C ASP A 167 -22.94 -3.74 -3.14
N GLU A 168 -22.21 -4.16 -4.18
CA GLU A 168 -20.99 -3.50 -4.64
C GLU A 168 -21.26 -2.07 -5.13
N GLN A 169 -22.38 -1.83 -5.81
CA GLN A 169 -22.79 -0.49 -6.23
C GLN A 169 -23.07 0.41 -5.02
N GLY A 170 -23.70 -0.12 -3.96
CA GLY A 170 -23.90 0.58 -2.70
C GLY A 170 -22.57 0.97 -2.04
N ASN A 171 -21.63 0.02 -1.94
CA ASN A 171 -20.29 0.28 -1.41
C ASN A 171 -19.53 1.34 -2.25
N ILE A 172 -19.68 1.33 -3.58
CA ILE A 172 -19.08 2.34 -4.46
C ILE A 172 -19.65 3.74 -4.19
N ASP A 173 -20.95 3.84 -3.94
CA ASP A 173 -21.60 5.13 -3.67
C ASP A 173 -21.20 5.67 -2.28
N ASP A 174 -21.06 4.82 -1.27
CA ASP A 174 -20.53 5.20 0.05
C ASP A 174 -19.08 5.71 -0.06
N LEU A 175 -18.22 4.99 -0.78
CA LEU A 175 -16.83 5.41 -1.04
C LEU A 175 -16.76 6.72 -1.82
N ARG A 176 -17.71 6.98 -2.73
CA ARG A 176 -17.80 8.27 -3.45
C ARG A 176 -18.16 9.41 -2.51
N ASN A 177 -19.10 9.20 -1.59
CA ASN A 177 -19.48 10.19 -0.59
C ASN A 177 -18.33 10.49 0.38
N GLU A 178 -17.61 9.47 0.85
CA GLU A 178 -16.42 9.65 1.68
C GLU A 178 -15.32 10.42 0.94
N ARG A 179 -15.10 10.12 -0.35
CA ARG A 179 -14.17 10.88 -1.18
C ARG A 179 -14.58 12.35 -1.33
N GLU A 180 -15.87 12.64 -1.46
CA GLU A 180 -16.39 14.00 -1.55
C GLU A 180 -16.16 14.77 -0.24
N ASP A 181 -16.43 14.14 0.91
CA ASP A 181 -16.15 14.72 2.22
C ASP A 181 -14.66 15.00 2.43
N LEU A 182 -13.80 14.02 2.12
CA LEU A 182 -12.34 14.19 2.18
C LEU A 182 -11.86 15.30 1.24
N THR A 183 -12.48 15.45 0.07
CA THR A 183 -12.17 16.56 -0.84
C THR A 183 -12.51 17.91 -0.21
N GLY A 184 -13.66 18.01 0.46
CA GLY A 184 -14.04 19.20 1.24
C GLY A 184 -13.04 19.51 2.36
N GLN A 185 -12.65 18.49 3.15
CA GLN A 185 -11.64 18.65 4.20
C GLN A 185 -10.28 19.13 3.65
N ILE A 186 -9.87 18.63 2.48
CA ILE A 186 -8.64 19.09 1.81
C ILE A 186 -8.73 20.57 1.41
N ASP A 187 -9.89 21.01 0.91
CA ASP A 187 -10.10 22.41 0.53
C ASP A 187 -10.06 23.34 1.76
N ASP A 188 -10.63 22.92 2.89
CA ASP A 188 -10.56 23.66 4.16
C ASP A 188 -9.12 23.76 4.71
N ILE A 189 -8.35 22.67 4.65
CA ILE A 189 -6.94 22.67 5.03
C ILE A 189 -6.14 23.62 4.12
N LYS A 190 -6.44 23.63 2.82
CA LYS A 190 -5.78 24.51 1.86
C LYS A 190 -6.07 25.98 2.13
N ALA A 191 -7.30 26.32 2.50
CA ALA A 191 -7.67 27.67 2.93
C ALA A 191 -6.90 28.06 4.22
N THR A 192 -6.87 27.17 5.21
CA THR A 192 -6.13 27.40 6.46
C THR A 192 -4.64 27.64 6.24
N LEU A 193 -4.01 26.89 5.31
CA LEU A 193 -2.61 27.09 4.94
C LEU A 193 -2.36 28.43 4.23
N GLN A 194 -3.31 28.89 3.40
CA GLN A 194 -3.22 30.20 2.75
C GLN A 194 -3.31 31.33 3.78
N ASP A 195 -4.21 31.22 4.75
CA ASP A 195 -4.33 32.18 5.86
C ASP A 195 -3.06 32.19 6.72
N GLY A 196 -2.54 31.02 7.09
CA GLY A 196 -1.27 30.91 7.82
C GLY A 196 -0.08 31.52 7.07
N GLN A 197 -0.05 31.40 5.74
CA GLN A 197 0.98 32.04 4.92
C GLN A 197 0.83 33.57 4.90
N ALA A 198 -0.40 34.10 4.93
CA ALA A 198 -0.67 35.52 5.07
C ALA A 198 -0.18 36.05 6.43
N ASP A 199 -0.45 35.33 7.51
CA ASP A 199 0.02 35.67 8.86
C ASP A 199 1.56 35.70 8.94
N ILE A 200 2.23 34.71 8.36
CA ILE A 200 3.71 34.69 8.28
C ILE A 200 4.23 35.92 7.53
N ASN A 201 3.60 36.32 6.44
CA ASN A 201 3.99 37.49 5.66
C ASN A 201 3.85 38.78 6.49
N ASP A 202 2.80 38.89 7.29
CA ASP A 202 2.58 40.06 8.14
C ASP A 202 3.56 40.10 9.32
N VAL A 203 3.89 38.97 9.94
CA VAL A 203 4.96 38.89 10.94
C VAL A 203 6.31 39.28 10.34
N ASN A 204 6.62 38.84 9.12
CA ASN A 204 7.86 39.24 8.44
C ASN A 204 7.94 40.75 8.20
N LYS A 205 6.82 41.39 7.80
CA LYS A 205 6.77 42.86 7.70
C LYS A 205 7.01 43.54 9.05
N GLN A 206 6.46 43.01 10.14
CA GLN A 206 6.69 43.53 11.49
C GLN A 206 8.17 43.39 11.91
N ILE A 207 8.81 42.27 11.59
CA ILE A 207 10.24 42.04 11.85
C ILE A 207 11.10 43.05 11.09
N GLU A 208 10.82 43.30 9.81
CA GLU A 208 11.56 44.30 9.03
C GLU A 208 11.37 45.71 9.59
N ALA A 209 10.15 46.08 9.98
CA ALA A 209 9.90 47.37 10.64
C ALA A 209 10.69 47.49 11.97
N ALA A 210 10.77 46.43 12.76
CA ALA A 210 11.56 46.41 13.99
C ALA A 210 13.07 46.52 13.71
N ARG A 211 13.59 45.88 12.65
CA ARG A 211 14.99 46.01 12.22
C ARG A 211 15.34 47.46 11.85
N ASP A 212 14.45 48.13 11.12
CA ASP A 212 14.64 49.54 10.75
C ASP A 212 14.63 50.46 11.98
N GLN A 213 13.78 50.18 12.97
CA GLN A 213 13.79 50.90 14.25
C GLN A 213 15.11 50.71 15.01
N ILE A 214 15.61 49.47 15.10
CA ILE A 214 16.90 49.17 15.75
C ILE A 214 18.04 49.95 15.08
N LYS A 215 18.08 49.97 13.74
CA LYS A 215 19.08 50.72 12.97
C LYS A 215 19.03 52.22 13.26
N THR A 216 17.81 52.75 13.45
CA THR A 216 17.60 54.16 13.84
C THR A 216 18.15 54.43 15.23
N TRP A 217 17.86 53.55 16.21
CA TRP A 217 18.39 53.66 17.57
C TRP A 217 19.91 53.52 17.62
N ASP A 218 20.52 52.62 16.85
CA ASP A 218 21.98 52.50 16.77
C ASP A 218 22.63 53.76 16.23
N THR A 219 22.01 54.40 15.23
CA THR A 219 22.47 55.68 14.70
C THR A 219 22.39 56.78 15.76
N GLN A 220 21.28 56.87 16.49
CA GLN A 220 21.10 57.82 17.60
C GLN A 220 22.13 57.59 18.71
N ARG A 221 22.36 56.32 19.08
CA ARG A 221 23.38 55.93 20.07
C ARG A 221 24.76 56.39 19.62
N GLY A 222 25.12 56.18 18.36
CA GLY A 222 26.39 56.63 17.78
C GLY A 222 26.56 58.16 17.85
N GLN A 223 25.52 58.91 17.53
CA GLN A 223 25.52 60.38 17.65
C GLN A 223 25.71 60.85 19.09
N LEU A 224 25.08 60.16 20.05
CA LEU A 224 25.17 60.50 21.46
C LEU A 224 26.55 60.19 22.05
N GLU A 225 27.16 59.08 21.66
CA GLU A 225 28.54 58.73 22.03
C GLU A 225 29.56 59.72 21.43
N GLU A 226 29.37 60.14 20.18
CA GLU A 226 30.20 61.19 19.58
C GLU A 226 30.03 62.54 20.30
N ALA A 227 28.81 62.92 20.66
CA ALA A 227 28.56 64.11 21.46
C ALA A 227 29.22 64.03 22.85
N LYS A 228 29.20 62.86 23.48
CA LYS A 228 29.90 62.58 24.74
C LYS A 228 31.41 62.69 24.58
N ARG A 229 32.00 62.18 23.49
CA ARG A 229 33.44 62.33 23.17
C ARG A 229 33.85 63.78 22.95
N ARG A 230 32.97 64.62 22.40
CA ARG A 230 33.25 66.05 22.15
C ARG A 230 33.16 66.94 23.39
N ARG A 231 32.36 66.56 24.39
CA ARG A 231 32.17 67.33 25.63
C ARG A 231 33.48 67.70 26.35
N PRO A 232 34.44 66.77 26.56
CA PRO A 232 35.73 67.10 27.19
C PRO A 232 36.50 68.20 26.45
N ALA A 233 36.53 68.17 25.12
CA ALA A 233 37.20 69.19 24.32
C ALA A 233 36.50 70.55 24.43
N GLN A 234 35.17 70.60 24.48
CA GLN A 234 34.42 71.82 24.73
C GLN A 234 34.70 72.39 26.13
N VAL A 235 34.72 71.53 27.16
CA VAL A 235 35.07 71.91 28.53
C VAL A 235 36.50 72.44 28.60
N ALA A 236 37.46 71.80 27.92
CA ALA A 236 38.84 72.25 27.87
C ALA A 236 38.96 73.65 27.22
N ARG A 237 38.23 73.90 26.12
CA ARG A 237 38.18 75.22 25.48
C ARG A 237 37.58 76.27 26.42
N LEU A 238 36.49 75.96 27.12
CA LEU A 238 35.88 76.87 28.08
C LEU A 238 36.82 77.17 29.26
N LYS A 239 37.49 76.15 29.81
CA LYS A 239 38.52 76.35 30.85
C LYS A 239 39.65 77.25 30.38
N SER A 240 40.14 77.07 29.15
CA SER A 240 41.14 77.95 28.57
C SER A 240 40.65 79.39 28.41
N HIS A 241 39.38 79.59 28.05
CA HIS A 241 38.80 80.93 27.92
C HIS A 241 38.66 81.60 29.29
N ILE A 242 38.24 80.85 30.32
CA ILE A 242 38.19 81.33 31.71
C ILE A 242 39.58 81.78 32.17
N ALA A 243 40.61 80.96 31.98
CA ALA A 243 41.99 81.33 32.34
C ALA A 243 42.49 82.60 31.62
N GLN A 244 42.10 82.79 30.35
CA GLN A 244 42.42 84.03 29.62
C GLN A 244 41.70 85.25 30.20
N LEU A 245 40.44 85.09 30.62
CA LEU A 245 39.67 86.16 31.27
C LEU A 245 40.23 86.51 32.65
N GLU A 246 40.63 85.51 33.45
CA GLU A 246 41.30 85.72 34.74
C GLU A 246 42.62 86.49 34.56
N LYS A 247 43.41 86.14 33.54
CA LYS A 247 44.63 86.89 33.21
C LYS A 247 44.34 88.35 32.84
N ARG A 248 43.31 88.60 32.01
CA ARG A 248 42.88 89.97 31.67
C ARG A 248 42.40 90.73 32.90
N GLN A 249 41.69 90.08 33.82
CA GLN A 249 41.27 90.68 35.07
C GLN A 249 42.48 91.09 35.93
N GLU A 250 43.51 90.24 36.01
CA GLU A 250 44.76 90.57 36.72
C GLU A 250 45.50 91.75 36.07
N GLU A 251 45.58 91.79 34.74
CA GLU A 251 46.17 92.91 33.99
C GLU A 251 45.40 94.22 34.22
N LEU A 252 44.06 94.17 34.23
CA LEU A 252 43.23 95.32 34.56
C LEU A 252 43.41 95.77 36.01
N SER A 253 43.55 94.84 36.97
CA SER A 253 43.84 95.17 38.36
C SER A 253 45.19 95.90 38.49
N LYS A 254 46.24 95.41 37.82
CA LYS A 254 47.55 96.09 37.79
C LYS A 254 47.47 97.47 37.16
N MET A 255 46.65 97.61 36.11
CA MET A 255 46.41 98.91 35.47
C MET A 255 45.67 99.87 36.41
N ALA A 256 44.67 99.39 37.16
CA ALA A 256 43.99 100.17 38.18
C ALA A 256 44.96 100.65 39.27
N ASP A 257 45.79 99.76 39.81
CA ASP A 257 46.83 100.12 40.80
C ASP A 257 47.84 101.16 40.26
N ALA A 258 48.16 101.06 38.96
CA ALA A 258 49.04 102.02 38.30
C ALA A 258 48.38 103.39 38.13
N ILE A 259 47.09 103.42 37.78
CA ILE A 259 46.29 104.65 37.71
C ILE A 259 46.18 105.27 39.09
N ASP A 260 45.92 104.50 40.15
CA ASP A 260 45.86 105.01 41.52
C ASP A 260 47.20 105.59 41.97
N ARG A 261 48.32 104.94 41.63
CA ARG A 261 49.66 105.52 41.85
C ARG A 261 49.90 106.80 41.05
N GLN A 262 49.45 106.87 39.80
CA GLN A 262 49.54 108.10 39.01
C GLN A 262 48.67 109.21 39.59
N ARG A 263 47.47 108.88 40.07
CA ARG A 263 46.56 109.81 40.73
C ARG A 263 47.19 110.34 42.01
N GLN A 264 47.81 109.48 42.82
CA GLN A 264 48.54 109.90 44.01
C GLN A 264 49.69 110.84 43.65
N LYS A 265 50.51 110.50 42.65
CA LYS A 265 51.57 111.40 42.15
C LYS A 265 51.02 112.73 41.65
N ALA A 266 49.93 112.71 40.89
CA ALA A 266 49.27 113.91 40.40
C ALA A 266 48.77 114.78 41.56
N GLN A 267 48.21 114.16 42.60
CA GLN A 267 47.74 114.82 43.80
C GLN A 267 48.91 115.39 44.63
N ASP A 268 50.04 114.68 44.73
CA ASP A 268 51.26 115.18 45.36
C ASP A 268 51.85 116.37 44.57
N THR A 269 51.86 116.30 43.23
CA THR A 269 52.26 117.43 42.39
C THR A 269 51.29 118.59 42.51
N GLN A 270 49.98 118.34 42.61
CA GLN A 270 48.98 119.39 42.84
C GLN A 270 49.17 120.04 44.21
N ASN A 271 49.40 119.27 45.27
CA ASN A 271 49.72 119.78 46.60
C ASN A 271 50.99 120.64 46.57
N THR A 272 52.01 120.19 45.84
CA THR A 272 53.26 120.94 45.62
C THR A 272 53.00 122.23 44.85
N LEU A 273 52.19 122.20 43.79
CA LEU A 273 51.83 123.37 43.01
C LEU A 273 50.98 124.34 43.84
N SER A 274 50.05 123.84 44.65
CA SER A 274 49.27 124.65 45.60
C SER A 274 50.18 125.29 46.65
N ALA A 275 51.19 124.58 47.15
CA ALA A 275 52.19 125.14 48.05
C ALA A 275 53.07 126.20 47.36
N GLN A 276 53.50 125.96 46.12
CA GLN A 276 54.22 126.95 45.30
C GLN A 276 53.35 128.16 44.98
N MET A 277 52.09 127.97 44.62
CA MET A 277 51.12 129.05 44.43
C MET A 277 50.90 129.84 45.71
N ALA A 278 50.75 129.16 46.86
CA ALA A 278 50.64 129.84 48.15
C ALA A 278 51.91 130.64 48.50
N ALA A 279 53.10 130.19 48.07
CA ALA A 279 54.36 130.92 48.21
C ALA A 279 54.53 132.07 47.20
N ILE A 280 53.90 131.98 46.02
CA ILE A 280 53.90 133.02 44.98
C ILE A 280 52.78 134.05 45.24
N GLN A 281 51.68 133.69 45.92
CA GLN A 281 50.56 134.60 46.20
C GLN A 281 50.97 135.92 46.87
N PRO A 282 51.93 135.96 47.82
CA PRO A 282 52.47 137.21 48.35
C PRO A 282 53.22 138.02 47.29
N LEU A 283 53.98 137.37 46.42
CA LEU A 283 54.72 138.02 45.33
C LEU A 283 53.79 138.57 44.25
N LEU A 284 52.69 137.86 43.93
CA LEU A 284 51.63 138.34 43.04
C LEU A 284 50.85 139.50 43.65
N ASN A 285 50.65 139.54 44.97
CA ASN A 285 50.06 140.71 45.63
C ASN A 285 51.00 141.92 45.61
N VAL A 286 52.32 141.72 45.60
CA VAL A 286 53.31 142.79 45.39
C VAL A 286 53.30 143.25 43.93
N LEU A 287 53.33 142.34 42.95
CA LEU A 287 53.26 142.69 41.53
C LEU A 287 51.91 143.28 41.09
N SER A 288 50.79 142.81 41.61
CA SER A 288 49.46 143.36 41.32
C SER A 288 49.27 144.76 41.89
N LYS A 289 50.08 145.15 42.87
CA LYS A 289 50.13 146.53 43.38
C LYS A 289 51.00 147.43 42.51
N ASP A 290 51.99 146.86 41.81
CA ASP A 290 52.90 147.58 40.90
C ASP A 290 52.40 147.64 39.44
N VAL A 291 51.47 146.77 39.03
CA VAL A 291 51.02 146.63 37.63
C VAL A 291 49.61 147.23 37.37
N ALA A 292 48.97 147.85 38.37
CA ALA A 292 47.73 148.62 38.17
C ALA A 292 47.93 149.95 37.40
N GLY A 293 49.12 150.19 36.83
CA GLY A 293 49.45 151.37 36.06
C GLY A 293 50.28 151.05 34.82
N MET A 294 49.78 150.23 33.88
CA MET A 294 50.20 150.34 32.47
C MET A 294 49.24 149.63 31.50
N ASP A 295 48.56 150.51 30.78
CA ASP A 295 47.76 150.42 29.56
C ASP A 295 48.12 149.36 28.48
N THR A 296 47.06 148.69 27.99
CA THR A 296 46.58 148.57 26.59
C THR A 296 47.39 147.90 25.45
N LEU A 297 46.60 147.25 24.55
CA LEU A 297 46.83 146.90 23.11
C LEU A 297 47.74 145.67 22.81
N ASP A 298 47.50 144.78 21.83
CA ASP A 298 46.38 144.46 20.92
C ASP A 298 46.70 143.13 20.17
N SER A 299 45.63 142.44 19.75
CA SER A 299 45.40 141.53 18.60
C SER A 299 46.37 140.40 18.14
N THR A 300 45.81 139.18 17.99
CA THR A 300 45.53 138.44 16.71
C THR A 300 45.31 136.93 16.97
N LYS A 301 44.11 136.36 16.78
CA LYS A 301 43.40 135.86 15.56
C LYS A 301 43.70 134.40 15.14
N THR A 302 42.59 133.68 14.88
CA THR A 302 42.32 132.46 14.06
C THR A 302 42.15 131.13 14.81
N LYS A 303 41.24 130.19 14.48
CA LYS A 303 39.97 130.09 13.70
C LYS A 303 39.46 128.63 13.95
N PRO A 304 38.15 128.31 13.97
CA PRO A 304 37.66 127.01 14.45
C PRO A 304 37.34 125.96 13.36
N VAL A 305 37.65 124.70 13.71
CA VAL A 305 36.90 123.42 13.65
C VAL A 305 36.09 122.97 12.40
N SER A 306 36.46 121.75 11.94
CA SER A 306 35.69 120.64 11.29
C SER A 306 35.35 120.68 9.78
N PRO A 307 34.97 119.54 9.14
CA PRO A 307 35.36 118.12 9.36
C PRO A 307 35.60 117.34 8.03
N ALA A 308 36.19 116.13 8.09
CA ALA A 308 36.15 115.12 6.99
C ALA A 308 36.48 113.72 7.57
N ALA A 309 35.56 112.77 7.50
CA ALA A 309 35.54 111.68 6.49
C ALA A 309 36.19 110.39 7.03
N ALA A 310 35.74 109.16 6.79
CA ALA A 310 34.53 108.61 6.20
C ALA A 310 34.60 107.07 6.33
N VAL A 311 33.50 106.40 5.94
CA VAL A 311 33.47 105.11 5.19
C VAL A 311 33.79 103.83 5.99
N SER A 312 33.15 102.68 5.79
CA SER A 312 31.95 102.29 5.05
C SER A 312 31.68 100.80 5.35
N SER A 313 30.41 100.47 5.36
CA SER A 313 29.76 99.16 5.22
C SER A 313 30.36 98.20 4.19
N ARG A 314 30.18 96.88 4.40
CA ARG A 314 29.73 95.94 3.34
C ARG A 314 29.14 94.61 3.88
N PRO A 315 28.08 94.05 3.26
CA PRO A 315 27.47 92.77 3.65
C PRO A 315 27.60 91.63 2.61
N ALA A 316 27.21 90.43 3.07
CA ALA A 316 26.50 89.31 2.43
C ALA A 316 27.14 88.31 1.43
N ALA A 317 26.92 87.03 1.79
CA ALA A 317 26.51 85.84 1.00
C ALA A 317 27.48 85.13 0.03
N SER A 318 27.68 83.81 0.25
CA SER A 318 27.32 82.68 -0.66
C SER A 318 27.98 81.33 -0.27
N LYS A 319 27.28 80.22 -0.56
CA LYS A 319 27.66 78.77 -0.53
C LYS A 319 27.77 78.29 -2.01
N PRO A 320 28.09 77.01 -2.36
CA PRO A 320 29.04 76.00 -1.84
C PRO A 320 29.83 75.23 -2.97
N ALA A 321 30.48 74.10 -2.61
CA ALA A 321 30.80 72.88 -3.43
C ALA A 321 32.29 72.65 -3.87
N PRO A 322 32.70 71.42 -4.30
CA PRO A 322 33.79 70.65 -3.64
C PRO A 322 34.94 70.22 -4.58
N SER A 323 36.00 69.61 -4.03
CA SER A 323 37.15 69.10 -4.82
C SER A 323 37.55 67.65 -4.46
N ARG A 324 37.67 66.84 -5.53
CA ARG A 324 38.23 65.47 -5.59
C ARG A 324 39.77 65.51 -5.56
N TYR A 325 40.40 64.42 -5.12
CA TYR A 325 41.79 64.11 -5.42
C TYR A 325 41.97 62.68 -5.95
N HIS A 326 42.82 62.56 -6.97
CA HIS A 326 43.37 61.35 -7.56
C HIS A 326 44.61 60.84 -6.80
N ARG A 327 44.88 59.52 -6.81
CA ARG A 327 46.16 58.93 -7.26
C ARG A 327 46.14 57.39 -7.27
N ALA A 328 46.83 56.81 -8.24
CA ALA A 328 47.14 55.38 -8.47
C ALA A 328 48.61 55.07 -8.05
N PRO A 329 49.33 54.00 -8.46
CA PRO A 329 49.02 52.57 -8.78
C PRO A 329 50.06 51.54 -8.18
N VAL A 330 50.00 50.29 -8.66
CA VAL A 330 51.10 49.31 -9.05
C VAL A 330 51.39 48.00 -8.23
N ILE A 331 51.44 46.89 -9.01
CA ILE A 331 52.27 45.64 -9.01
C ILE A 331 51.67 44.30 -8.48
N PRO A 332 51.79 43.16 -9.24
CA PRO A 332 51.17 41.86 -8.97
C PRO A 332 52.12 40.82 -8.35
N LEU A 333 51.59 39.68 -7.88
CA LEU A 333 52.35 38.50 -7.45
C LEU A 333 51.91 37.20 -8.17
N PRO A 334 52.79 36.18 -8.25
CA PRO A 334 52.76 35.17 -9.29
C PRO A 334 52.21 33.79 -8.85
N SER A 335 51.97 32.99 -9.88
CA SER A 335 51.50 31.60 -9.93
C SER A 335 52.40 30.59 -9.19
N THR A 336 51.79 29.56 -8.62
CA THR A 336 52.44 28.27 -8.34
C THR A 336 51.54 27.11 -8.83
N PRO A 337 52.09 26.11 -9.55
CA PRO A 337 51.37 24.89 -9.89
C PRO A 337 51.66 23.78 -8.86
N VAL A 338 50.67 22.95 -8.56
CA VAL A 338 50.81 21.73 -7.75
C VAL A 338 50.38 20.52 -8.61
N PRO A 339 51.12 19.40 -8.61
CA PRO A 339 51.12 18.40 -9.67
C PRO A 339 50.07 17.30 -9.51
N ALA A 340 49.86 16.59 -10.62
CA ALA A 340 49.00 15.41 -10.75
C ALA A 340 49.68 14.10 -10.31
N ALA A 341 48.85 13.21 -9.74
CA ALA A 341 48.85 11.74 -9.75
C ALA A 341 50.02 10.97 -9.05
N PRO A 342 49.77 9.75 -8.54
CA PRO A 342 49.65 8.60 -9.44
C PRO A 342 48.54 7.59 -9.12
N THR A 343 48.14 6.95 -10.21
CA THR A 343 47.48 5.65 -10.33
C THR A 343 48.33 4.52 -9.77
N SER A 344 47.70 3.55 -9.09
CA SER A 344 48.21 2.18 -9.01
C SER A 344 47.06 1.19 -8.95
N ASN A 345 46.85 0.52 -10.09
CA ASN A 345 46.40 -0.86 -10.12
C ASN A 345 47.50 -1.70 -9.46
N ASP A 346 47.16 -2.53 -8.49
CA ASP A 346 47.54 -3.94 -8.59
C ASP A 346 46.66 -4.84 -7.73
N ALA A 347 46.38 -6.00 -8.32
CA ALA A 347 45.55 -7.06 -7.79
C ALA A 347 46.36 -7.99 -6.87
N THR A 348 45.65 -8.94 -6.27
CA THR A 348 46.14 -10.16 -5.59
C THR A 348 46.51 -10.02 -4.10
N ALA A 349 45.50 -10.24 -3.24
CA ALA A 349 45.55 -11.07 -2.03
C ALA A 349 44.35 -10.73 -1.13
N ARG A 350 43.23 -11.45 -1.27
CA ARG A 350 42.17 -11.42 -0.25
C ARG A 350 42.50 -12.49 0.81
N PRO A 351 42.65 -12.11 2.09
CA PRO A 351 42.78 -13.04 3.18
C PRO A 351 41.44 -13.69 3.50
N SER A 352 41.49 -14.97 3.85
CA SER A 352 40.39 -15.75 4.42
C SER A 352 39.79 -15.01 5.61
N ARG A 353 38.53 -14.57 5.50
CA ARG A 353 37.81 -14.01 6.65
C ARG A 353 37.23 -15.15 7.47
N GLN A 354 37.97 -15.51 8.51
CA GLN A 354 37.42 -16.14 9.70
C GLN A 354 36.23 -15.31 10.19
N VAL A 355 35.10 -15.97 10.36
CA VAL A 355 33.96 -15.46 11.13
C VAL A 355 34.43 -15.34 12.58
N THR A 356 34.77 -14.13 13.01
CA THR A 356 34.82 -13.83 14.45
C THR A 356 33.39 -13.95 14.98
N PRO A 357 33.16 -14.74 16.04
CA PRO A 357 31.86 -14.74 16.71
C PRO A 357 31.59 -13.34 17.27
N PRO A 358 30.35 -12.84 17.20
CA PRO A 358 30.01 -11.55 17.79
C PRO A 358 30.28 -11.59 19.30
N ALA A 359 30.65 -10.42 19.84
CA ALA A 359 30.83 -10.21 21.26
C ALA A 359 29.62 -10.73 22.04
N VAL A 360 29.90 -11.44 23.14
CA VAL A 360 28.91 -11.93 24.09
C VAL A 360 27.99 -10.76 24.50
N PRO A 361 26.65 -10.87 24.36
CA PRO A 361 25.74 -9.83 24.80
C PRO A 361 25.92 -9.54 26.29
N VAL A 362 25.88 -8.25 26.64
CA VAL A 362 25.78 -7.82 28.03
C VAL A 362 24.49 -8.41 28.61
N THR A 363 24.65 -9.05 29.76
CA THR A 363 23.67 -9.88 30.45
C THR A 363 22.25 -9.27 30.53
N GLY A 364 21.27 -9.94 29.92
CA GLY A 364 19.86 -9.88 30.30
C GLY A 364 18.85 -9.36 29.25
N GLN A 365 19.29 -8.73 28.17
CA GLN A 365 18.42 -8.11 27.17
C GLN A 365 18.32 -8.92 25.87
N ARG A 366 17.09 -9.20 25.43
CA ARG A 366 16.74 -9.97 24.24
C ARG A 366 16.96 -9.12 22.97
N PRO A 367 17.61 -9.61 21.91
CA PRO A 367 17.82 -8.82 20.69
C PRO A 367 16.50 -8.34 20.08
N ALA A 368 16.43 -7.07 19.69
CA ALA A 368 15.24 -6.50 19.08
C ALA A 368 15.20 -6.76 17.56
N ALA A 369 14.16 -7.48 17.11
CA ALA A 369 13.81 -7.68 15.72
C ALA A 369 12.56 -6.86 15.38
N ILE A 370 12.74 -5.79 14.62
CA ILE A 370 11.67 -4.91 14.16
C ILE A 370 11.16 -5.46 12.83
N VAL A 371 9.87 -5.71 12.69
CA VAL A 371 9.27 -6.31 11.50
C VAL A 371 8.22 -5.38 10.91
N PHE A 372 8.34 -5.11 9.61
CA PHE A 372 7.35 -4.38 8.82
C PHE A 372 7.09 -5.10 7.49
N PRO A 373 5.92 -4.97 6.87
CA PRO A 373 5.72 -5.51 5.51
C PRO A 373 6.72 -4.91 4.51
N MET A 374 6.85 -3.59 4.46
CA MET A 374 7.83 -2.89 3.64
C MET A 374 8.58 -1.88 4.49
N LEU A 375 9.66 -1.30 3.97
CA LEU A 375 10.14 -0.04 4.54
C LEU A 375 8.95 0.95 4.66
N PRO A 376 8.82 1.71 5.76
CA PRO A 376 7.74 2.70 5.94
C PRO A 376 7.74 3.83 4.90
N LYS A 377 6.63 4.04 4.17
CA LYS A 377 6.51 5.04 3.08
C LYS A 377 5.79 6.30 3.53
N ASP A 378 4.69 6.12 4.23
CA ASP A 378 3.80 7.18 4.66
C ASP A 378 4.24 7.76 6.02
N PRO A 379 3.83 9.00 6.33
CA PRO A 379 4.23 9.67 7.57
C PRO A 379 3.88 8.91 8.84
N ALA A 380 2.77 8.16 8.88
CA ALA A 380 2.33 7.45 10.07
C ALA A 380 3.27 6.27 10.39
N HIS A 381 3.54 5.39 9.44
CA HIS A 381 4.46 4.26 9.66
C HIS A 381 5.91 4.74 9.85
N ILE A 382 6.32 5.85 9.22
CA ILE A 382 7.64 6.46 9.46
C ILE A 382 7.75 6.92 10.91
N THR A 383 6.72 7.60 11.41
CA THR A 383 6.66 8.09 12.79
C THR A 383 6.69 6.92 13.76
N MET A 384 5.88 5.88 13.51
CA MET A 384 5.86 4.66 14.32
C MET A 384 7.21 3.95 14.34
N PHE A 385 7.84 3.73 13.18
CA PHE A 385 9.18 3.12 13.12
C PHE A 385 10.20 3.92 13.93
N ARG A 386 10.23 5.24 13.76
CA ARG A 386 11.13 6.13 14.52
C ARG A 386 10.86 6.09 16.02
N ALA A 387 9.60 6.00 16.42
CA ALA A 387 9.18 5.90 17.80
C ALA A 387 9.64 4.57 18.43
N VAL A 388 9.47 3.43 17.74
CA VAL A 388 10.03 2.13 18.14
C VAL A 388 11.53 2.21 18.34
N VAL A 389 12.25 2.75 17.35
CA VAL A 389 13.72 2.83 17.43
C VAL A 389 14.17 3.74 18.59
N ASN A 390 13.51 4.89 18.78
CA ASN A 390 13.79 5.77 19.91
C ASN A 390 13.50 5.10 21.26
N HIS A 391 12.40 4.36 21.36
CA HIS A 391 12.03 3.60 22.56
C HIS A 391 13.11 2.56 22.91
N LEU A 392 13.57 1.80 21.91
CA LEU A 392 14.66 0.83 22.07
C LEU A 392 15.96 1.50 22.52
N LEU A 393 16.33 2.61 21.88
CA LEU A 393 17.52 3.38 22.27
C LEU A 393 17.44 3.91 23.71
N GLN A 394 16.27 4.38 24.14
CA GLN A 394 16.04 4.82 25.53
C GLN A 394 16.12 3.66 26.53
N ALA A 395 15.75 2.45 26.12
CA ALA A 395 15.89 1.22 26.89
C ALA A 395 17.34 0.67 26.92
N GLY A 396 18.29 1.34 26.25
CA GLY A 396 19.70 0.93 26.18
C GLY A 396 20.03 -0.07 25.07
N GLU A 397 19.07 -0.36 24.19
CA GLU A 397 19.28 -1.24 23.04
C GLU A 397 19.96 -0.47 21.92
N HIS A 398 21.19 -0.86 21.57
CA HIS A 398 22.00 -0.19 20.55
C HIS A 398 22.21 -1.05 19.28
N GLN A 399 21.67 -2.26 19.27
CA GLN A 399 21.67 -3.14 18.10
C GLN A 399 20.26 -3.65 17.85
N PHE A 400 19.73 -3.31 16.69
CA PHE A 400 18.41 -3.75 16.24
C PHE A 400 18.52 -4.30 14.82
N ARG A 401 17.64 -5.24 14.49
CA ARG A 401 17.51 -5.78 13.14
C ARG A 401 16.16 -5.41 12.59
N LEU A 402 16.13 -4.87 11.38
CA LEU A 402 14.92 -4.59 10.63
C LEU A 402 14.69 -5.70 9.62
N TYR A 403 13.52 -6.32 9.69
CA TYR A 403 13.04 -7.32 8.75
C TYR A 403 11.90 -6.73 7.94
N THR A 404 11.96 -6.86 6.61
CA THR A 404 10.82 -6.55 5.73
C THR A 404 10.34 -7.78 4.98
N THR A 405 9.03 -7.98 4.92
CA THR A 405 8.42 -9.27 4.49
C THR A 405 7.63 -9.21 3.19
N ALA A 406 7.41 -8.04 2.61
CA ALA A 406 6.82 -7.85 1.29
C ALA A 406 7.93 -7.62 0.24
N TYR A 407 7.60 -7.89 -1.02
CA TYR A 407 8.54 -7.66 -2.11
C TYR A 407 8.76 -6.16 -2.31
N GLU A 408 9.99 -5.71 -2.12
CA GLU A 408 10.40 -4.35 -2.43
C GLU A 408 11.74 -4.35 -3.15
N GLU A 409 11.88 -3.50 -4.17
CA GLU A 409 13.19 -3.23 -4.75
C GLU A 409 14.05 -2.55 -3.67
N GLU A 410 15.26 -3.06 -3.43
CA GLU A 410 16.16 -2.53 -2.40
C GLU A 410 16.45 -1.03 -2.63
N ASP A 411 16.02 -0.19 -1.68
CA ASP A 411 16.23 1.26 -1.70
C ASP A 411 17.02 1.69 -0.45
N GLN A 412 18.35 1.51 -0.52
CA GLN A 412 19.27 1.92 0.54
C GLN A 412 19.20 3.43 0.84
N ASN A 413 18.88 4.27 -0.15
CA ASN A 413 18.71 5.71 0.07
C ASN A 413 17.47 6.00 0.92
N ARG A 414 16.44 5.19 0.78
CA ARG A 414 15.24 5.29 1.61
C ARG A 414 15.46 4.81 3.01
N LEU A 415 16.18 3.70 3.22
CA LEU A 415 16.61 3.31 4.57
C LEU A 415 17.40 4.45 5.24
N LYS A 416 18.34 5.06 4.51
CA LYS A 416 19.09 6.22 5.03
C LYS A 416 18.17 7.37 5.44
N ARG A 417 17.20 7.75 4.60
CA ARG A 417 16.21 8.79 4.93
C ARG A 417 15.31 8.44 6.12
N LEU A 418 14.98 7.18 6.31
CA LEU A 418 14.23 6.73 7.49
C LEU A 418 15.03 6.96 8.77
N LEU A 419 16.33 6.68 8.72
CA LEU A 419 17.26 6.84 9.83
C LEU A 419 17.71 8.29 10.07
N ASP A 420 17.57 9.18 9.09
CA ASP A 420 17.89 10.59 9.23
C ASP A 420 17.13 11.21 10.43
N GLY A 421 17.87 11.82 11.35
CA GLY A 421 17.33 12.44 12.56
C GLY A 421 17.27 11.54 13.80
N LEU A 422 17.54 10.23 13.69
CA LEU A 422 17.60 9.33 14.85
C LEU A 422 18.99 9.29 15.53
N HIS A 423 19.98 10.04 15.03
CA HIS A 423 21.37 10.04 15.52
C HIS A 423 22.02 8.64 15.61
N ILE A 424 21.60 7.71 14.76
CA ILE A 424 22.12 6.35 14.70
C ILE A 424 22.97 6.21 13.44
N GLU A 425 24.13 5.59 13.58
CA GLU A 425 24.89 5.15 12.42
C GLU A 425 24.10 4.07 11.68
N VAL A 426 24.02 4.16 10.34
CA VAL A 426 23.32 3.16 9.51
C VAL A 426 23.86 1.75 9.76
N SER A 427 25.15 1.63 10.10
CA SER A 427 25.79 0.37 10.44
C SER A 427 25.29 -0.29 11.73
N ALA A 428 24.57 0.44 12.59
CA ALA A 428 23.96 -0.12 13.81
C ALA A 428 22.62 -0.81 13.55
N LEU A 429 22.00 -0.60 12.37
CA LEU A 429 20.79 -1.29 11.94
C LEU A 429 21.14 -2.26 10.81
N THR A 430 20.92 -3.56 11.05
CA THR A 430 20.96 -4.53 9.96
C THR A 430 19.56 -4.65 9.34
N TRP A 431 19.43 -4.38 8.05
CA TRP A 431 18.18 -4.58 7.31
C TRP A 431 18.24 -5.86 6.48
N THR A 432 17.20 -6.69 6.56
CA THR A 432 17.04 -7.90 5.76
C THR A 432 15.63 -7.95 5.18
N ASN A 433 15.53 -7.99 3.84
CA ASN A 433 14.26 -8.23 3.16
C ASN A 433 14.10 -9.75 2.88
N MET A 434 12.91 -10.28 3.13
CA MET A 434 12.58 -11.70 2.94
C MET A 434 12.83 -12.17 1.51
N TYR A 435 12.33 -11.44 0.52
CA TYR A 435 12.46 -11.83 -0.89
C TYR A 435 13.91 -11.74 -1.35
N THR A 436 14.67 -10.72 -0.94
CA THR A 436 16.12 -10.68 -1.18
C THR A 436 16.83 -11.89 -0.57
N ALA A 437 16.50 -12.24 0.68
CA ALA A 437 17.14 -13.33 1.39
C ALA A 437 16.85 -14.70 0.76
N LEU A 438 15.60 -14.98 0.43
CA LEU A 438 15.19 -16.22 -0.26
C LEU A 438 15.88 -16.39 -1.61
N ARG A 439 16.17 -15.29 -2.31
CA ARG A 439 16.84 -15.31 -3.62
C ARG A 439 18.36 -15.54 -3.55
N GLN A 440 18.97 -15.54 -2.37
CA GLN A 440 20.40 -15.82 -2.26
C GLN A 440 20.69 -17.31 -2.53
N THR A 441 21.87 -17.58 -3.10
CA THR A 441 22.41 -18.93 -3.28
C THR A 441 23.93 -18.88 -3.11
N ASP A 442 24.53 -20.01 -2.73
CA ASP A 442 25.97 -20.18 -2.66
C ASP A 442 26.66 -20.14 -4.03
N ARG A 443 25.88 -20.27 -5.13
CA ARG A 443 26.40 -20.34 -6.50
C ARG A 443 25.77 -19.29 -7.43
N PRO A 444 25.95 -17.99 -7.16
CA PRO A 444 25.35 -16.94 -7.98
C PRO A 444 25.79 -17.04 -9.44
N ALA A 445 24.89 -16.70 -10.37
CA ALA A 445 25.21 -16.66 -11.79
C ALA A 445 26.34 -15.65 -12.04
N ALA A 446 27.27 -16.02 -12.91
CA ALA A 446 28.40 -15.16 -13.26
C ALA A 446 28.03 -14.05 -14.25
N ALA A 447 26.90 -14.16 -14.95
CA ALA A 447 26.50 -13.25 -16.01
C ALA A 447 25.08 -12.70 -15.80
N PRO A 448 24.85 -11.41 -16.07
CA PRO A 448 23.51 -10.83 -16.13
C PRO A 448 22.62 -11.58 -17.10
N ALA A 449 21.32 -11.59 -16.84
CA ALA A 449 20.36 -12.15 -17.79
C ALA A 449 20.40 -11.33 -19.09
N GLN A 450 20.12 -11.99 -20.21
CA GLN A 450 19.99 -11.30 -21.50
C GLN A 450 18.53 -10.90 -21.72
N LEU A 451 18.33 -9.68 -22.18
CA LEU A 451 17.05 -9.22 -22.69
C LEU A 451 16.62 -10.14 -23.85
N ASN A 452 15.52 -10.86 -23.68
CA ASN A 452 14.96 -11.69 -24.74
C ASN A 452 14.19 -10.79 -25.72
N LEU A 453 14.91 -10.18 -26.67
CA LEU A 453 14.39 -9.32 -27.72
C LEU A 453 14.65 -9.98 -29.07
N GLN A 454 13.68 -9.92 -29.99
CA GLN A 454 13.88 -10.51 -31.31
C GLN A 454 14.70 -9.57 -32.23
N PRO A 455 15.56 -10.11 -33.12
CA PRO A 455 16.42 -9.29 -33.98
C PRO A 455 15.68 -8.41 -34.99
N ASP A 456 14.46 -8.77 -35.37
CA ASP A 456 13.61 -8.06 -36.34
C ASP A 456 12.77 -6.95 -35.70
N TRP A 457 12.82 -6.81 -34.37
CA TRP A 457 12.13 -5.74 -33.66
C TRP A 457 12.87 -4.40 -33.81
N HIS A 458 12.10 -3.32 -33.94
CA HIS A 458 12.63 -1.96 -33.99
C HIS A 458 12.12 -1.13 -32.80
N THR A 459 12.89 -0.12 -32.41
CA THR A 459 12.60 0.66 -31.21
C THR A 459 11.87 1.96 -31.50
N GLN A 460 10.92 2.32 -30.65
CA GLN A 460 10.30 3.63 -30.60
C GLN A 460 10.50 4.24 -29.20
N PRO A 461 11.06 5.46 -29.08
CA PRO A 461 11.18 6.13 -27.79
C PRO A 461 9.81 6.66 -27.32
N THR A 462 9.57 6.60 -26.02
CA THR A 462 8.40 7.20 -25.37
C THR A 462 8.74 8.60 -24.81
N PRO A 463 7.74 9.47 -24.57
CA PRO A 463 7.96 10.84 -24.09
C PRO A 463 8.67 10.93 -22.74
N ASP A 464 8.64 9.88 -21.93
CA ASP A 464 9.21 9.82 -20.58
C ASP A 464 10.73 9.58 -20.57
N ASN A 465 11.36 9.30 -21.72
CA ASN A 465 12.79 8.96 -21.90
C ASN A 465 13.35 7.86 -20.97
N SER A 466 12.48 7.17 -20.24
CA SER A 466 12.80 6.09 -19.30
C SER A 466 12.21 4.77 -19.77
N THR A 467 11.43 4.79 -20.84
CA THR A 467 10.84 3.63 -21.46
C THR A 467 11.24 3.55 -22.94
N VAL A 468 11.42 2.33 -23.44
CA VAL A 468 11.65 2.03 -24.86
C VAL A 468 10.64 0.97 -25.28
N GLU A 469 9.92 1.25 -26.36
CA GLU A 469 8.99 0.30 -26.97
C GLU A 469 9.69 -0.44 -28.11
N TYR A 470 9.45 -1.74 -28.20
CA TYR A 470 9.92 -2.62 -29.25
C TYR A 470 8.72 -3.10 -30.05
N LEU A 471 8.76 -2.85 -31.35
CA LEU A 471 7.70 -3.20 -32.29
C LEU A 471 8.20 -4.20 -33.32
N ASP A 472 7.31 -5.09 -33.76
CA ASP A 472 7.59 -6.02 -34.85
C ASP A 472 7.64 -5.32 -36.22
N SER A 473 7.83 -6.09 -37.30
CA SER A 473 7.84 -5.56 -38.67
C SER A 473 6.51 -4.94 -39.13
N HIS A 474 5.41 -5.19 -38.41
CA HIS A 474 4.07 -4.67 -38.70
C HIS A 474 3.68 -3.49 -37.79
N ASN A 475 4.62 -2.96 -37.02
CA ASN A 475 4.41 -1.91 -36.01
C ASN A 475 3.46 -2.32 -34.87
N GLN A 476 3.42 -3.60 -34.51
CA GLN A 476 2.73 -4.09 -33.34
C GLN A 476 3.65 -4.06 -32.13
N LEU A 477 3.17 -3.59 -30.98
CA LEU A 477 3.94 -3.53 -29.73
C LEU A 477 4.20 -4.96 -29.22
N MET A 478 5.49 -5.33 -29.10
CA MET A 478 5.93 -6.65 -28.65
C MET A 478 6.54 -6.62 -27.26
N ALA A 479 7.28 -5.55 -26.93
CA ALA A 479 7.83 -5.36 -25.61
C ALA A 479 7.94 -3.89 -25.23
N ARG A 480 7.84 -3.61 -23.93
CA ARG A 480 8.12 -2.32 -23.33
C ARG A 480 9.19 -2.50 -22.25
N VAL A 481 10.34 -1.86 -22.44
CA VAL A 481 11.46 -1.92 -21.51
C VAL A 481 11.53 -0.61 -20.74
N GLN A 482 11.35 -0.69 -19.42
CA GLN A 482 11.54 0.44 -18.51
C GLN A 482 12.93 0.37 -17.89
N TYR A 483 13.60 1.52 -17.85
CA TYR A 483 14.93 1.70 -17.31
C TYR A 483 14.88 2.49 -16.00
N ARG A 484 15.79 2.15 -15.08
CA ARG A 484 16.10 2.98 -13.92
C ARG A 484 16.78 4.27 -14.36
N THR A 485 16.81 5.25 -13.46
CA THR A 485 17.59 6.50 -13.67
C THR A 485 19.09 6.23 -13.84
N THR A 486 19.59 5.10 -13.36
CA THR A 486 20.97 4.62 -13.55
C THR A 486 21.22 4.00 -14.94
N GLY A 487 20.18 3.84 -15.76
CA GLY A 487 20.25 3.23 -17.10
C GLY A 487 20.13 1.70 -17.11
N GLN A 488 19.98 1.06 -15.95
CA GLN A 488 19.78 -0.39 -15.86
C GLN A 488 18.31 -0.76 -16.14
N VAL A 489 18.08 -1.92 -16.76
CA VAL A 489 16.71 -2.45 -16.97
C VAL A 489 16.03 -2.64 -15.62
N ARG A 490 14.79 -2.17 -15.49
CA ARG A 490 13.95 -2.33 -14.31
C ARG A 490 12.86 -3.38 -14.53
N LEU A 491 12.13 -3.21 -15.62
CA LEU A 491 10.94 -3.99 -15.93
C LEU A 491 10.85 -4.15 -17.45
N VAL A 492 10.56 -5.38 -17.88
CA VAL A 492 10.20 -5.67 -19.27
C VAL A 492 8.78 -6.20 -19.28
N THR A 493 7.89 -5.55 -20.00
CA THR A 493 6.53 -6.06 -20.27
C THR A 493 6.49 -6.62 -21.68
N TYR A 494 6.09 -7.88 -21.82
CA TYR A 494 5.92 -8.57 -23.10
C TYR A 494 4.46 -8.60 -23.49
N PHE A 495 4.22 -8.43 -24.78
CA PHE A 495 2.89 -8.32 -25.37
C PHE A 495 2.67 -9.40 -26.42
N ASN A 496 1.45 -9.94 -26.44
CA ASN A 496 0.91 -10.82 -27.45
C ASN A 496 -0.27 -10.06 -28.07
N PRO A 497 -0.28 -9.88 -29.41
CA PRO A 497 -0.66 -8.65 -30.10
C PRO A 497 -1.55 -7.68 -29.32
N GLY A 498 -0.91 -6.66 -28.72
CA GLY A 498 -1.59 -5.55 -28.04
C GLY A 498 -1.94 -5.80 -26.56
N GLU A 499 -1.92 -7.04 -26.09
CA GLU A 499 -2.26 -7.41 -24.72
C GLU A 499 -1.01 -7.84 -23.94
N ALA A 500 -0.85 -7.33 -22.72
CA ALA A 500 0.29 -7.70 -21.88
C ALA A 500 0.10 -9.13 -21.34
N GLU A 501 1.06 -10.01 -21.62
CA GLU A 501 1.02 -11.42 -21.20
C GLU A 501 2.01 -11.74 -20.08
N ARG A 502 3.09 -10.95 -19.97
CA ARG A 502 4.20 -11.26 -19.04
C ARG A 502 4.95 -10.00 -18.62
N ARG A 503 5.40 -9.97 -17.37
CA ARG A 503 6.29 -8.95 -16.82
C ARG A 503 7.51 -9.56 -16.15
N ASP A 504 8.70 -9.16 -16.58
CA ASP A 504 9.96 -9.57 -15.94
C ASP A 504 10.56 -8.37 -15.19
N PHE A 505 10.72 -8.50 -13.88
CA PHE A 505 11.37 -7.52 -13.01
C PHE A 505 12.84 -7.87 -12.84
N TRP A 506 13.71 -6.89 -13.02
CA TRP A 506 15.15 -7.05 -13.00
C TRP A 506 15.74 -6.43 -11.75
N ASP A 507 16.66 -7.11 -11.07
CA ASP A 507 17.38 -6.55 -9.94
C ASP A 507 18.52 -5.60 -10.36
N LEU A 508 19.18 -4.97 -9.38
CA LEU A 508 20.29 -4.03 -9.61
C LEU A 508 21.56 -4.70 -10.17
N ALA A 509 21.68 -6.03 -10.04
CA ALA A 509 22.77 -6.81 -10.62
C ALA A 509 22.49 -7.22 -12.07
N GLY A 510 21.28 -6.99 -12.58
CA GLY A 510 20.88 -7.33 -13.93
C GLY A 510 20.43 -8.79 -14.07
N HIS A 511 19.94 -9.42 -13.00
CA HIS A 511 19.27 -10.72 -13.09
C HIS A 511 17.76 -10.52 -13.04
N ILE A 512 17.01 -11.45 -13.65
CA ILE A 512 15.56 -11.50 -13.49
C ILE A 512 15.27 -11.91 -12.04
N ALA A 513 14.58 -11.05 -11.31
CA ALA A 513 14.16 -11.28 -9.93
C ALA A 513 12.80 -11.97 -9.87
N VAL A 514 11.85 -11.52 -10.68
CA VAL A 514 10.47 -11.99 -10.69
C VAL A 514 9.96 -12.02 -12.12
N THR A 515 9.26 -13.08 -12.50
CA THR A 515 8.42 -13.13 -13.70
C THR A 515 6.97 -13.24 -13.26
N GLN A 516 6.13 -12.36 -13.76
CA GLN A 516 4.68 -12.42 -13.59
C GLN A 516 4.02 -12.82 -14.90
N SER A 517 3.12 -13.80 -14.85
CA SER A 517 2.21 -14.14 -15.94
C SER A 517 0.89 -13.40 -15.77
N ILE A 518 0.35 -12.86 -16.86
CA ILE A 518 -0.87 -12.05 -16.88
C ILE A 518 -1.93 -12.77 -17.71
N ASN A 519 -3.13 -12.90 -17.16
CA ASN A 519 -4.30 -13.32 -17.93
C ASN A 519 -4.72 -12.16 -18.82
N THR A 520 -4.56 -12.30 -20.14
CA THR A 520 -4.79 -11.19 -21.08
C THR A 520 -6.25 -10.73 -21.14
N ALA A 521 -7.21 -11.61 -20.85
CA ALA A 521 -8.62 -11.27 -20.83
C ALA A 521 -9.04 -10.41 -19.63
N THR A 522 -8.32 -10.51 -18.50
CA THR A 522 -8.65 -9.79 -17.26
C THR A 522 -7.63 -8.73 -16.87
N GLY A 523 -6.39 -8.83 -17.37
CA GLY A 523 -5.26 -8.01 -16.97
C GLY A 523 -4.67 -8.37 -15.59
N HIS A 524 -5.20 -9.38 -14.90
CA HIS A 524 -4.73 -9.81 -13.58
C HIS A 524 -3.52 -10.75 -13.69
N VAL A 525 -2.65 -10.69 -12.68
CA VAL A 525 -1.53 -11.63 -12.52
C VAL A 525 -2.09 -12.98 -12.11
N THR A 526 -1.70 -14.05 -12.81
CA THR A 526 -2.11 -15.43 -12.51
C THR A 526 -1.01 -16.23 -11.82
N ASN A 527 0.24 -15.87 -12.05
CA ASN A 527 1.39 -16.56 -11.48
C ASN A 527 2.57 -15.60 -11.32
N GLU A 528 3.34 -15.77 -10.25
CA GLU A 528 4.64 -15.14 -10.06
C GLU A 528 5.71 -16.19 -9.75
N ASN A 529 6.82 -16.14 -10.48
CA ASN A 529 8.00 -16.94 -10.22
C ASN A 529 9.14 -16.04 -9.75
N PHE A 530 9.66 -16.28 -8.55
CA PHE A 530 10.82 -15.56 -8.01
C PHE A 530 12.07 -16.41 -8.20
N TYR A 531 13.12 -15.78 -8.71
CA TYR A 531 14.35 -16.46 -9.06
C TYR A 531 15.49 -16.09 -8.13
N ARG A 532 16.26 -17.10 -7.73
CA ARG A 532 17.56 -16.91 -7.08
C ARG A 532 18.54 -16.20 -8.01
N THR A 533 19.65 -15.75 -7.44
CA THR A 533 20.74 -15.12 -8.21
C THR A 533 21.44 -16.07 -9.19
N ASP A 534 21.19 -17.37 -9.15
CA ASP A 534 21.63 -18.34 -10.17
C ASP A 534 20.61 -18.59 -11.30
N GLY A 535 19.42 -17.98 -11.21
CA GLY A 535 18.32 -18.17 -12.16
C GLY A 535 17.40 -19.36 -11.86
N THR A 536 17.61 -20.11 -10.78
CA THR A 536 16.66 -21.14 -10.32
C THR A 536 15.47 -20.53 -9.59
N VAL A 537 14.29 -21.14 -9.70
CA VAL A 537 13.08 -20.66 -9.00
C VAL A 537 13.16 -21.04 -7.52
N VAL A 538 12.89 -20.09 -6.62
CA VAL A 538 12.80 -20.30 -5.17
C VAL A 538 11.38 -20.15 -4.63
N LEU A 539 10.55 -19.36 -5.29
CA LEU A 539 9.18 -19.12 -4.86
C LEU A 539 8.28 -19.11 -6.09
N ILE A 540 7.16 -19.80 -5.99
CA ILE A 540 6.06 -19.74 -6.96
C ILE A 540 4.84 -19.26 -6.21
N LYS A 541 4.16 -18.25 -6.73
CA LYS A 541 2.83 -17.84 -6.27
C LYS A 541 1.83 -18.05 -7.39
N GLU A 542 0.72 -18.69 -7.10
CA GLU A 542 -0.37 -18.94 -8.03
C GLU A 542 -1.63 -18.28 -7.51
N TYR A 543 -2.30 -17.52 -8.38
CA TYR A 543 -3.53 -16.79 -8.04
C TYR A 543 -4.70 -17.45 -8.75
N SER A 544 -5.68 -17.92 -7.96
CA SER A 544 -6.90 -18.54 -8.46
C SER A 544 -8.14 -17.91 -7.81
N GLU A 545 -9.34 -18.24 -8.30
CA GLU A 545 -10.60 -17.84 -7.64
C GLU A 545 -10.69 -18.38 -6.20
N GLY A 546 -9.97 -19.46 -5.88
CA GLY A 546 -9.92 -20.06 -4.54
C GLY A 546 -8.95 -19.39 -3.56
N GLY A 547 -8.17 -18.40 -4.02
CA GLY A 547 -7.13 -17.74 -3.23
C GLY A 547 -5.74 -17.88 -3.84
N GLU A 548 -4.73 -17.50 -3.05
CA GLU A 548 -3.32 -17.64 -3.42
C GLU A 548 -2.73 -18.95 -2.88
N HIS A 549 -1.90 -19.60 -3.70
CA HIS A 549 -1.10 -20.75 -3.29
C HIS A 549 0.37 -20.44 -3.53
N ILE A 550 1.19 -20.64 -2.50
CA ILE A 550 2.59 -20.24 -2.48
C ILE A 550 3.44 -21.46 -2.19
N HIS A 551 4.36 -21.77 -3.10
CA HIS A 551 5.34 -22.85 -2.96
C HIS A 551 6.74 -22.27 -2.79
N VAL A 552 7.42 -22.64 -1.71
CA VAL A 552 8.85 -22.40 -1.53
C VAL A 552 9.61 -23.63 -2.00
N LEU A 553 10.64 -23.44 -2.81
CA LEU A 553 11.43 -24.52 -3.39
C LEU A 553 12.87 -24.49 -2.86
N ASP A 554 13.53 -25.63 -2.77
CA ASP A 554 14.99 -25.72 -2.55
C ASP A 554 15.79 -25.45 -3.84
N GLU A 555 17.12 -25.57 -3.79
CA GLU A 555 17.99 -25.42 -4.98
C GLU A 555 17.81 -26.55 -6.00
N GLN A 556 17.29 -27.71 -5.57
CA GLN A 556 16.98 -28.85 -6.42
C GLN A 556 15.56 -28.79 -7.02
N ARG A 557 14.81 -27.71 -6.72
CA ARG A 557 13.41 -27.48 -7.13
C ARG A 557 12.40 -28.43 -6.50
N ASN A 558 12.69 -28.99 -5.33
CA ASN A 558 11.68 -29.67 -4.53
C ASN A 558 10.90 -28.63 -3.72
N VAL A 559 9.60 -28.82 -3.58
CA VAL A 559 8.78 -28.00 -2.68
C VAL A 559 9.17 -28.33 -1.23
N VAL A 560 9.62 -27.32 -0.50
CA VAL A 560 9.96 -27.44 0.94
C VAL A 560 8.87 -26.90 1.83
N GLN A 561 8.02 -26.02 1.31
CA GLN A 561 6.92 -25.43 2.05
C GLN A 561 5.78 -25.04 1.11
N GLU A 562 4.55 -25.34 1.51
CA GLU A 562 3.30 -24.89 0.88
C GLU A 562 2.57 -23.96 1.85
N LEU A 563 2.08 -22.83 1.35
CA LEU A 563 1.49 -21.74 2.13
C LEU A 563 0.34 -21.12 1.35
N ASP A 564 -0.72 -20.71 2.05
CA ASP A 564 -1.92 -20.16 1.41
C ASP A 564 -2.03 -18.63 1.56
N SER A 565 -0.99 -17.97 2.08
CA SER A 565 -0.95 -16.51 2.11
C SER A 565 0.44 -15.89 2.25
N ASP A 566 0.57 -14.62 1.83
CA ASP A 566 1.75 -13.79 2.11
C ASP A 566 2.06 -13.66 3.61
N ALA A 567 1.04 -13.61 4.47
CA ALA A 567 1.22 -13.59 5.91
C ALA A 567 1.81 -14.91 6.45
N ALA A 568 1.36 -16.05 5.91
CA ALA A 568 1.91 -17.35 6.24
C ALA A 568 3.37 -17.49 5.78
N LEU A 569 3.69 -17.01 4.57
CA LEU A 569 5.06 -16.95 4.05
C LEU A 569 5.97 -16.10 4.94
N ALA A 570 5.53 -14.90 5.30
CA ALA A 570 6.26 -14.01 6.20
C ALA A 570 6.54 -14.67 7.55
N ALA A 571 5.52 -15.30 8.15
CA ALA A 571 5.65 -15.96 9.44
C ALA A 571 6.58 -17.17 9.41
N TRP A 572 6.46 -18.02 8.39
CA TRP A 572 7.36 -19.16 8.17
C TRP A 572 8.81 -18.68 8.04
N TRP A 573 9.06 -17.70 7.18
CA TRP A 573 10.42 -17.20 6.96
C TRP A 573 11.01 -16.56 8.21
N LEU A 574 10.24 -15.77 8.95
CA LEU A 574 10.69 -15.19 10.23
C LEU A 574 10.96 -16.28 11.26
N GLY A 575 10.12 -17.32 11.34
CA GLY A 575 10.33 -18.49 12.18
C GLY A 575 11.65 -19.20 11.91
N GLU A 576 12.16 -19.17 10.68
CA GLU A 576 13.45 -19.74 10.31
C GLU A 576 14.63 -18.77 10.50
N ASN A 577 14.41 -17.46 10.33
CA ASN A 577 15.51 -16.48 10.18
C ASN A 577 15.69 -15.54 11.39
N LEU A 578 14.76 -15.53 12.33
CA LEU A 578 14.89 -14.74 13.55
C LEU A 578 15.88 -15.40 14.54
N PRO A 579 16.83 -14.63 15.11
CA PRO A 579 17.71 -15.12 16.16
C PRO A 579 16.92 -15.70 17.33
N ALA A 580 17.52 -16.68 18.00
CA ALA A 580 16.94 -17.19 19.23
C ALA A 580 16.88 -16.08 20.30
N ASP A 581 15.90 -16.20 21.21
CA ASP A 581 15.69 -15.25 22.31
C ASP A 581 15.41 -13.81 21.87
N SER A 582 14.85 -13.59 20.67
CA SER A 582 14.54 -12.23 20.16
C SER A 582 13.19 -11.68 20.65
N ASN A 583 13.15 -10.37 20.86
CA ASN A 583 11.92 -9.59 20.94
C ASN A 583 11.48 -9.23 19.52
N VAL A 584 10.34 -9.75 19.07
CA VAL A 584 9.78 -9.52 17.75
C VAL A 584 8.76 -8.40 17.83
N ILE A 585 9.16 -7.21 17.42
CA ILE A 585 8.35 -6.00 17.47
C ILE A 585 7.77 -5.75 16.09
N ALA A 586 6.46 -5.88 15.94
CA ALA A 586 5.78 -5.70 14.65
C ALA A 586 4.43 -5.02 14.84
N GLU A 587 3.94 -4.35 13.80
CA GLU A 587 2.54 -3.90 13.82
C GLU A 587 1.58 -5.08 14.01
N ALA A 588 0.55 -4.84 14.81
CA ALA A 588 -0.47 -5.82 15.17
C ALA A 588 -1.17 -6.38 13.92
N ASN A 589 -0.73 -7.56 13.46
CA ASN A 589 -1.32 -8.31 12.36
C ASN A 589 -1.64 -9.73 12.82
N ALA A 590 -2.94 -10.09 12.87
CA ALA A 590 -3.38 -11.40 13.34
C ALA A 590 -2.84 -12.57 12.50
N GLY A 591 -2.75 -12.41 11.17
CA GLY A 591 -2.22 -13.46 10.28
C GLY A 591 -0.74 -13.76 10.51
N LEU A 592 0.04 -12.73 10.88
CA LEU A 592 1.43 -12.91 11.29
C LEU A 592 1.52 -13.47 12.72
N MET A 593 0.85 -12.81 13.66
CA MET A 593 1.00 -13.07 15.10
C MET A 593 0.42 -14.43 15.53
N LEU A 594 -0.68 -14.87 14.94
CA LEU A 594 -1.30 -16.17 15.25
C LEU A 594 -0.72 -17.31 14.43
N SER A 595 0.27 -17.06 13.55
CA SER A 595 0.87 -18.11 12.76
C SER A 595 1.56 -19.14 13.64
N THR A 596 1.27 -20.41 13.40
CA THR A 596 1.90 -21.56 14.08
C THR A 596 3.42 -21.47 14.03
N ALA A 597 4.01 -21.02 12.91
CA ALA A 597 5.46 -20.92 12.76
C ALA A 597 6.12 -19.99 13.80
N LEU A 598 5.42 -18.92 14.22
CA LEU A 598 5.89 -18.03 15.28
C LEU A 598 5.44 -18.48 16.67
N GLN A 599 4.23 -19.05 16.79
CA GLN A 599 3.69 -19.51 18.08
C GLN A 599 4.46 -20.70 18.66
N GLU A 600 5.01 -21.59 17.82
CA GLU A 600 5.83 -22.73 18.28
C GLU A 600 7.22 -22.32 18.77
N ARG A 601 7.69 -21.11 18.42
CA ARG A 601 8.98 -20.56 18.84
C ARG A 601 8.88 -19.98 20.25
N SER A 602 8.92 -20.85 21.27
CA SER A 602 8.86 -20.44 22.69
C SER A 602 10.03 -19.57 23.16
N ASP A 603 11.12 -19.55 22.39
CA ASP A 603 12.27 -18.69 22.62
C ASP A 603 12.01 -17.24 22.16
N LEU A 604 11.06 -17.01 21.24
CA LEU A 604 10.70 -15.67 20.78
C LEU A 604 9.69 -15.01 21.73
N GLN A 605 9.76 -13.68 21.79
CA GLN A 605 8.79 -12.86 22.51
C GLN A 605 8.14 -11.89 21.52
N LEU A 606 6.86 -12.13 21.21
CA LEU A 606 6.08 -11.26 20.33
C LEU A 606 5.63 -10.01 21.09
N VAL A 607 5.88 -8.84 20.51
CA VAL A 607 5.52 -7.53 21.06
C VAL A 607 4.77 -6.74 19.98
N PRO A 608 3.43 -6.80 19.93
CA PRO A 608 2.66 -6.09 18.92
C PRO A 608 2.65 -4.58 19.16
N ILE A 609 2.69 -3.81 18.08
CA ILE A 609 2.40 -2.39 18.06
C ILE A 609 0.92 -2.21 17.71
N LEU A 610 0.14 -1.77 18.67
CA LEU A 610 -1.28 -1.51 18.57
C LEU A 610 -1.49 -0.10 18.03
N THR A 611 -2.08 -0.03 16.84
CA THR A 611 -2.54 1.21 16.20
C THR A 611 -4.05 1.33 16.31
N ALA A 612 -4.61 2.52 16.08
CA ALA A 612 -6.07 2.70 16.11
C ALA A 612 -6.80 1.76 15.13
N ALA A 613 -6.16 1.41 14.02
CA ALA A 613 -6.70 0.50 13.01
C ALA A 613 -6.64 -0.98 13.42
N THR A 614 -5.59 -1.38 14.13
CA THR A 614 -5.30 -2.80 14.40
C THR A 614 -5.73 -3.27 15.79
N ALA A 615 -5.89 -2.33 16.73
CA ALA A 615 -6.19 -2.61 18.13
C ALA A 615 -7.47 -3.43 18.37
N PRO A 616 -8.65 -3.13 17.76
CA PRO A 616 -9.90 -3.81 18.15
C PRO A 616 -9.87 -5.33 17.94
N ARG A 617 -9.35 -5.77 16.78
CA ARG A 617 -9.26 -7.20 16.46
C ARG A 617 -8.19 -7.89 17.30
N LEU A 618 -6.99 -7.32 17.40
CA LEU A 618 -5.91 -7.98 18.13
C LEU A 618 -6.20 -8.03 19.64
N TRP A 619 -6.87 -7.02 20.22
CA TRP A 619 -7.35 -7.08 21.60
C TRP A 619 -8.28 -8.26 21.85
N ALA A 620 -9.22 -8.52 20.93
CA ALA A 620 -10.11 -9.66 21.07
C ALA A 620 -9.36 -10.99 21.08
N GLU A 621 -8.32 -11.14 20.23
CA GLU A 621 -7.50 -12.35 20.18
C GLU A 621 -6.66 -12.54 21.45
N ILE A 622 -6.03 -11.46 21.93
CA ILE A 622 -5.24 -11.47 23.17
C ILE A 622 -6.14 -11.79 24.38
N LEU A 623 -7.27 -11.11 24.51
CA LEU A 623 -8.24 -11.33 25.58
C LEU A 623 -8.89 -12.71 25.53
N GLY A 624 -9.12 -13.22 24.31
CA GLY A 624 -9.62 -14.57 24.08
C GLY A 624 -8.59 -15.66 24.41
N GLY A 625 -7.36 -15.29 24.78
CA GLY A 625 -6.26 -16.21 25.08
C GLY A 625 -5.67 -16.88 23.85
N GLN A 626 -6.03 -16.44 22.64
CA GLN A 626 -5.49 -16.97 21.39
C GLN A 626 -4.07 -16.45 21.11
N LEU A 627 -3.71 -15.29 21.67
CA LEU A 627 -2.38 -14.73 21.61
C LEU A 627 -1.84 -14.48 23.01
N THR A 628 -0.78 -15.20 23.40
CA THR A 628 -0.10 -14.98 24.68
C THR A 628 1.10 -14.07 24.46
N ILE A 629 1.02 -12.84 24.96
CA ILE A 629 2.11 -11.86 24.87
C ILE A 629 2.41 -11.27 26.25
N PRO A 630 3.69 -11.01 26.57
CA PRO A 630 4.07 -10.38 27.84
C PRO A 630 4.02 -8.84 27.80
N ALA A 631 4.13 -8.25 26.61
CA ALA A 631 4.14 -6.80 26.43
C ALA A 631 3.50 -6.38 25.10
N ALA A 632 3.00 -5.16 25.04
CA ALA A 632 2.50 -4.53 23.83
C ALA A 632 2.87 -3.03 23.81
N TYR A 633 3.01 -2.49 22.60
CA TYR A 633 3.20 -1.07 22.39
C TYR A 633 1.95 -0.42 21.84
N VAL A 634 1.70 0.84 22.17
CA VAL A 634 0.65 1.65 21.53
C VAL A 634 1.25 2.81 20.76
N SER A 635 0.73 3.08 19.57
CA SER A 635 1.22 4.17 18.73
C SER A 635 0.73 5.56 19.16
N ASP A 636 -0.25 5.63 20.06
CA ASP A 636 -0.88 6.88 20.52
C ASP A 636 -1.16 6.80 22.03
N ALA A 637 -0.89 7.89 22.76
CA ALA A 637 -1.17 8.00 24.19
C ALA A 637 -2.66 7.82 24.54
N ASN A 638 -3.58 8.17 23.64
CA ASN A 638 -5.01 7.95 23.81
C ASN A 638 -5.37 6.46 23.82
N LEU A 639 -4.58 5.63 23.12
CA LEU A 639 -4.75 4.17 23.13
C LEU A 639 -4.20 3.54 24.41
N LEU A 640 -3.27 4.19 25.11
CA LEU A 640 -2.65 3.64 26.32
C LEU A 640 -3.70 3.34 27.40
N ALA A 641 -4.58 4.30 27.70
CA ALA A 641 -5.60 4.12 28.74
C ALA A 641 -6.59 3.00 28.38
N ALA A 642 -6.99 2.92 27.11
CA ALA A 642 -7.86 1.87 26.60
C ALA A 642 -7.17 0.50 26.67
N ALA A 643 -5.91 0.40 26.24
CA ALA A 643 -5.13 -0.83 26.25
C ALA A 643 -4.87 -1.33 27.67
N GLN A 644 -4.48 -0.47 28.61
CA GLN A 644 -4.26 -0.83 30.02
C GLN A 644 -5.54 -1.33 30.69
N THR A 645 -6.70 -0.80 30.30
CA THR A 645 -8.00 -1.26 30.80
C THR A 645 -8.41 -2.59 30.17
N THR A 646 -8.14 -2.75 28.88
CA THR A 646 -8.62 -3.88 28.07
C THR A 646 -7.71 -5.10 28.18
N LEU A 647 -6.41 -4.93 28.42
CA LEU A 647 -5.40 -5.98 28.48
C LEU A 647 -4.79 -6.11 29.88
N PRO A 648 -5.55 -6.57 30.89
CA PRO A 648 -5.05 -6.64 32.26
C PRO A 648 -3.90 -7.66 32.37
N GLY A 649 -2.77 -7.21 32.94
CA GLY A 649 -1.60 -8.06 33.17
C GLY A 649 -0.58 -8.10 32.04
N ILE A 650 -0.84 -7.39 30.94
CA ILE A 650 0.15 -7.16 29.86
C ILE A 650 0.84 -5.83 30.14
N ASP A 651 2.17 -5.78 29.99
CA ASP A 651 2.91 -4.53 30.08
C ASP A 651 2.67 -3.69 28.80
N VAL A 652 1.98 -2.57 28.95
CA VAL A 652 1.63 -1.70 27.81
C VAL A 652 2.31 -0.35 27.97
N SER A 653 3.11 0.03 26.97
CA SER A 653 3.77 1.33 26.91
C SER A 653 3.52 2.07 25.60
N THR A 654 3.55 3.39 25.65
CA THR A 654 3.46 4.25 24.46
C THR A 654 4.83 4.38 23.78
N LEU A 655 4.82 4.42 22.44
CA LEU A 655 5.99 4.68 21.61
C LEU A 655 6.30 6.18 21.46
#